data_AF-A0A927BV59-F1
#
_entry.id   AF-A0A927BV59-F1
#
_cell.length_a   1.000
_cell.length_b   1.000
_cell.length_c   1.000
_cell.angle_alpha   90.00
_cell.angle_beta   90.00
_cell.angle_gamma   90.00
#
_symmetry.space_group_name_H-M   'P 1'
#
loop_
_entity.id
_entity.type
_entity.pdbx_description
1 polymer ?
#
loop_
_entity_poly.entity_id
_entity_poly.type
_entity_poly.pdbx_seq_one_letter_code
_entity_poly.pdbx_strand_id
1 'polypeptide(L)'
;MKRFRLIPLLLAAAVAAPVLPAGLNARTAAADPPGAVLYVAPDGDDSGSGTIGDPLATLDGARDAIRALKTGSGLPAGGVRVELREGAYSLDESFALAAQDSGASGSPIVYGAYDDEAVSLIGGIELDPGDFAAVSDPAIAARLPDGGAQVLELDLAALGVTDYGSIERYGFGIPTVPPPPELFVDDAPQTIARWPNSGYELIGTVDDPGSNPRVGETPDRGAIFEYLDERPENWADLSDVWMYGYWAIDWADGNLRIATLDAATNRIETAQPSHYTVKSGQRYYYYNVLEELDRAGEWYLDRTSGVLYLQPPTGFASSAVRLSLLDDPLITMQDVSHVTFEGLTIEAGRGSGIEMNGGADNIITGSTFRNLGGFAVKIDGGQRHSFAANRVYNTGVGGVSLKGGDRITLTPGEHEVIDSEFSNYSRLKATYSPAVDIVGVGNRVAHNEMYDAPHMAIRLKGNDHIVEYNDIHDVLLETSDAGAIYMGRDWSEQGNVIRYNYLHDLQGYAQGVGQIGIYLDDMASGTTVYGNIIQNSDRGMLIGGGRSNLIVNNMMLDSNRSMTLDARGLGGWSDTCQAGGVMVTRLEAMPYQDEPWASRYPQLTTTLSDSPCSPLYNTVANNVVYNTQELSINSAAAAGGTIGPNWRTTSDPGFVDLANGDLSLAPSAQVLSELPDFEPIPFGMIGIGTPAQRLANLEHELDVHEASGAVRDPLAGLLATAVQQMASELADGDEAGVLSELDSFDQHLTQSNMQSHIDAAAKAALTRYADALRGKLADDPLARLLLFAPTTHTTPGESLRLWAAGETRSGRYAGLYDSLQYSSSDPAVATIDANGAVTTVGTGDAVLTASGELGGVQRQASATLYVANAFLASIELGPAAPQPIVGSTVQLSVYGELADGSPADLSAAQITYGTLDASIATVDSTGLLTALSEGVAGLTASVTLDGVTASTVKYVIVRPDGVSAPPAPWDVYQYGNADGFVAADGAEWSMVSNGADIWGMADSFTYAAQTIANVQPAETLELTFTAESLIDTHKDASVGLMFRDTDAAGAQHVNFRVLPGGKTRFVYRTSEDGASSYASGPTLSYPAELKLTKQGDLFTAYVRQDGQWQQAAQVEVDMDNSELLGGLSLFSHSSEATGAVLTQPVLVRQ
;
A
#
# COMPACT_ATOMS: atom_id res chain seq x y z
N MET A 1 -31.35 25.84 3.09
CA MET A 1 -32.80 25.88 2.75
C MET A 1 -33.27 24.42 2.60
N LYS A 2 -34.25 23.89 3.35
CA LYS A 2 -35.63 23.58 2.90
C LYS A 2 -35.76 23.36 1.37
N ARG A 3 -36.37 22.28 0.81
CA ARG A 3 -37.20 21.19 1.39
C ARG A 3 -37.40 20.00 0.40
N PHE A 4 -37.17 18.77 0.88
CA PHE A 4 -38.08 17.61 0.96
C PHE A 4 -38.83 16.96 -0.23
N ARG A 5 -38.64 15.63 -0.33
CA ARG A 5 -39.59 14.47 -0.44
C ARG A 5 -38.80 13.18 -0.06
N LEU A 6 -39.26 12.10 0.58
CA LEU A 6 -40.54 11.60 1.18
C LEU A 6 -41.72 11.37 0.20
N ILE A 7 -42.53 10.30 0.31
CA ILE A 7 -43.03 9.48 1.46
C ILE A 7 -43.05 7.95 1.12
N PRO A 8 -43.12 7.01 2.10
CA PRO A 8 -42.98 5.54 1.93
C PRO A 8 -44.30 4.75 2.13
N LEU A 9 -44.30 3.40 2.00
CA LEU A 9 -44.77 2.41 3.01
C LEU A 9 -44.81 0.91 2.55
N LEU A 10 -44.30 0.02 3.43
CA LEU A 10 -44.73 -1.35 3.78
C LEU A 10 -45.17 -2.39 2.71
N LEU A 11 -44.46 -3.52 2.68
CA LEU A 11 -44.96 -4.76 3.34
C LEU A 11 -43.80 -5.73 3.69
N ALA A 12 -43.89 -6.38 4.85
CA ALA A 12 -42.96 -7.43 5.27
C ALA A 12 -43.56 -8.83 5.03
N ALA A 13 -42.74 -9.77 4.56
CA ALA A 13 -42.96 -11.21 4.68
C ALA A 13 -41.63 -11.94 4.46
N ALA A 14 -41.23 -12.80 5.41
CA ALA A 14 -39.99 -13.56 5.32
C ALA A 14 -40.13 -14.79 4.40
N VAL A 15 -39.07 -15.08 3.65
CA VAL A 15 -38.62 -16.45 3.37
C VAL A 15 -37.11 -16.45 3.51
N ALA A 16 -36.59 -17.06 4.57
CA ALA A 16 -35.19 -17.45 4.62
C ALA A 16 -34.98 -18.58 3.61
N ALA A 17 -33.94 -18.47 2.79
CA ALA A 17 -33.44 -19.54 1.96
C ALA A 17 -31.94 -19.67 2.25
N PRO A 18 -31.47 -20.78 2.83
CA PRO A 18 -30.05 -20.99 3.04
C PRO A 18 -29.39 -21.21 1.67
N VAL A 19 -28.50 -20.31 1.27
CA VAL A 19 -27.63 -20.51 0.11
C VAL A 19 -26.37 -21.18 0.64
N LEU A 20 -26.29 -22.48 0.42
CA LEU A 20 -25.22 -23.38 0.86
C LEU A 20 -23.83 -22.89 0.41
N PRO A 21 -22.81 -22.90 1.29
CA PRO A 21 -21.42 -22.94 0.87
C PRO A 21 -21.05 -24.38 0.49
N ALA A 22 -20.93 -24.68 -0.80
CA ALA A 22 -20.43 -25.97 -1.28
C ALA A 22 -19.29 -25.77 -2.28
N GLY A 23 -18.13 -26.32 -1.97
CA GLY A 23 -16.95 -26.36 -2.85
C GLY A 23 -15.89 -25.30 -2.56
N LEU A 24 -14.97 -25.59 -1.61
CA LEU A 24 -13.67 -24.92 -1.51
C LEU A 24 -12.67 -25.57 -2.48
N ASN A 25 -11.63 -24.82 -2.84
CA ASN A 25 -10.37 -25.38 -3.37
C ASN A 25 -9.16 -25.03 -2.47
N ALA A 26 -9.42 -24.90 -1.17
CA ALA A 26 -8.41 -25.10 -0.14
C ALA A 26 -7.98 -26.58 -0.10
N ARG A 27 -7.05 -26.95 0.80
CA ARG A 27 -6.76 -28.36 1.13
C ARG A 27 -7.90 -29.09 1.86
N THR A 28 -9.15 -28.81 1.54
CA THR A 28 -10.28 -29.68 1.89
C THR A 28 -10.16 -30.95 1.06
N ALA A 29 -9.49 -31.97 1.60
CA ALA A 29 -9.82 -33.34 1.21
C ALA A 29 -11.34 -33.50 1.34
N ALA A 30 -11.99 -34.08 0.33
CA ALA A 30 -13.34 -34.60 0.53
C ALA A 30 -13.21 -35.72 1.56
N ALA A 31 -13.43 -35.39 2.83
CA ALA A 31 -13.12 -36.27 3.93
C ALA A 31 -13.94 -37.55 3.79
N ASP A 32 -13.26 -38.70 3.84
CA ASP A 32 -13.94 -39.96 4.08
C ASP A 32 -14.82 -39.80 5.35
N PRO A 33 -16.03 -40.39 5.37
CA PRO A 33 -16.92 -40.27 6.52
C PRO A 33 -16.18 -40.67 7.79
N PRO A 34 -16.26 -39.86 8.87
CA PRO A 34 -15.36 -39.99 10.02
C PRO A 34 -15.48 -41.37 10.67
N GLY A 35 -14.33 -41.98 10.95
CA GLY A 35 -14.25 -43.33 11.52
C GLY A 35 -14.77 -43.42 12.96
N ALA A 36 -14.78 -42.29 13.68
CA ALA A 36 -15.52 -42.10 14.92
C ALA A 36 -16.06 -40.67 15.02
N VAL A 37 -17.17 -40.51 15.72
CA VAL A 37 -17.78 -39.21 16.02
C VAL A 37 -17.98 -39.09 17.54
N LEU A 38 -17.49 -38.00 18.11
CA LEU A 38 -17.74 -37.58 19.50
C LEU A 38 -18.65 -36.34 19.49
N TYR A 39 -19.49 -36.22 20.51
CA TYR A 39 -20.40 -35.08 20.68
C TYR A 39 -20.06 -34.33 21.97
N VAL A 40 -20.04 -33.00 21.90
CA VAL A 40 -19.82 -32.08 23.03
C VAL A 40 -21.02 -31.14 23.13
N ALA A 41 -21.55 -30.91 24.33
CA ALA A 41 -22.70 -30.02 24.55
C ALA A 41 -22.54 -29.24 25.87
N PRO A 42 -23.11 -28.02 26.01
CA PRO A 42 -22.97 -27.23 27.24
C PRO A 42 -23.63 -27.87 28.48
N ASP A 43 -24.56 -28.81 28.28
CA ASP A 43 -25.22 -29.59 29.32
C ASP A 43 -24.72 -31.06 29.42
N GLY A 44 -23.59 -31.37 28.77
CA GLY A 44 -22.95 -32.69 28.78
C GLY A 44 -22.20 -33.04 30.08
N ASP A 45 -21.50 -34.17 30.05
CA ASP A 45 -20.70 -34.68 31.18
C ASP A 45 -19.40 -35.33 30.63
N ASP A 46 -18.23 -34.83 31.02
CA ASP A 46 -16.93 -35.36 30.59
C ASP A 46 -16.61 -36.77 31.13
N SER A 47 -17.43 -37.31 32.03
CA SER A 47 -17.40 -38.73 32.42
C SER A 47 -18.30 -39.63 31.55
N GLY A 48 -19.05 -39.03 30.62
CA GLY A 48 -19.92 -39.69 29.65
C GLY A 48 -19.19 -40.37 28.49
N SER A 49 -19.97 -40.94 27.56
CA SER A 49 -19.47 -41.70 26.42
C SER A 49 -19.17 -40.87 25.17
N GLY A 50 -19.54 -39.59 25.14
CA GLY A 50 -19.40 -38.71 23.98
C GLY A 50 -20.29 -39.08 22.80
N THR A 51 -21.42 -39.73 23.05
CA THR A 51 -22.42 -40.01 22.00
C THR A 51 -23.48 -38.91 21.96
N ILE A 52 -24.23 -38.77 20.86
CA ILE A 52 -25.27 -37.72 20.74
C ILE A 52 -26.36 -37.74 21.84
N GLY A 53 -26.55 -38.88 22.52
CA GLY A 53 -27.48 -39.04 23.64
C GLY A 53 -26.83 -39.03 25.03
N ASP A 54 -25.51 -38.85 25.09
CA ASP A 54 -24.66 -38.86 26.28
C ASP A 54 -23.35 -38.10 25.94
N PRO A 55 -23.43 -36.77 25.65
CA PRO A 55 -22.32 -35.98 25.14
C PRO A 55 -21.33 -35.59 26.25
N LEU A 56 -20.11 -35.27 25.86
CA LEU A 56 -19.09 -34.67 26.72
C LEU A 56 -19.45 -33.20 27.01
N ALA A 57 -18.88 -32.62 28.05
CA ALA A 57 -19.12 -31.22 28.43
C ALA A 57 -18.14 -30.25 27.76
N THR A 58 -16.88 -30.66 27.60
CA THR A 58 -15.78 -29.77 27.20
C THR A 58 -14.96 -30.27 26.01
N LEU A 59 -14.21 -29.35 25.39
CA LEU A 59 -13.21 -29.69 24.37
C LEU A 59 -12.08 -30.55 24.97
N ASP A 60 -11.70 -30.30 26.22
CA ASP A 60 -10.73 -31.10 26.99
C ASP A 60 -11.20 -32.55 27.17
N GLY A 61 -12.48 -32.76 27.50
CA GLY A 61 -13.10 -34.08 27.55
C GLY A 61 -13.00 -34.80 26.20
N ALA A 62 -13.32 -34.11 25.10
CA ALA A 62 -13.22 -34.68 23.75
C ALA A 62 -11.77 -35.03 23.35
N ARG A 63 -10.82 -34.13 23.62
CA ARG A 63 -9.38 -34.35 23.41
C ARG A 63 -8.88 -35.56 24.20
N ASP A 64 -9.26 -35.67 25.47
CA ASP A 64 -8.78 -36.75 26.33
C ASP A 64 -9.44 -38.09 26.00
N ALA A 65 -10.69 -38.09 25.50
CA ALA A 65 -11.31 -39.25 24.85
C ALA A 65 -10.57 -39.68 23.57
N ILE A 66 -10.13 -38.73 22.73
CA ILE A 66 -9.30 -39.01 21.55
C ILE A 66 -7.93 -39.57 21.95
N ARG A 67 -7.28 -39.03 23.00
CA ARG A 67 -6.03 -39.57 23.55
C ARG A 67 -6.23 -41.01 24.03
N ALA A 68 -7.32 -41.29 24.75
CA ALA A 68 -7.67 -42.65 25.16
C ALA A 68 -7.84 -43.59 23.95
N LEU A 69 -8.56 -43.15 22.91
CA LEU A 69 -8.73 -43.90 21.65
C LEU A 69 -7.38 -44.22 20.97
N LYS A 70 -6.49 -43.23 20.86
CA LYS A 70 -5.12 -43.39 20.31
C LYS A 70 -4.30 -44.42 21.07
N THR A 71 -4.35 -44.41 22.41
CA THR A 71 -3.63 -45.40 23.23
C THR A 71 -4.24 -46.80 23.22
N GLY A 72 -5.53 -46.91 22.88
CA GLY A 72 -6.28 -48.16 22.83
C GLY A 72 -6.26 -48.82 21.45
N SER A 73 -7.12 -48.35 20.54
CA SER A 73 -7.30 -48.90 19.20
C SER A 73 -6.48 -48.21 18.11
N GLY A 74 -5.90 -47.04 18.41
CA GLY A 74 -5.41 -46.10 17.40
C GLY A 74 -6.54 -45.26 16.80
N LEU A 75 -6.18 -44.29 15.96
CA LEU A 75 -7.15 -43.54 15.17
C LEU A 75 -7.79 -44.46 14.10
N PRO A 76 -9.11 -44.39 13.89
CA PRO A 76 -9.75 -45.12 12.79
C PRO A 76 -9.50 -44.40 11.45
N ALA A 77 -9.60 -45.14 10.34
CA ALA A 77 -9.63 -44.56 9.00
C ALA A 77 -10.80 -43.55 8.87
N GLY A 78 -10.57 -42.43 8.17
CA GLY A 78 -11.48 -41.28 8.18
C GLY A 78 -11.34 -40.39 9.43
N GLY A 79 -10.59 -40.82 10.45
CA GLY A 79 -10.25 -39.99 11.61
C GLY A 79 -11.36 -39.86 12.64
N VAL A 80 -11.27 -38.82 13.47
CA VAL A 80 -12.28 -38.50 14.51
C VAL A 80 -12.87 -37.12 14.25
N ARG A 81 -14.20 -37.03 14.25
CA ARG A 81 -14.92 -35.76 14.27
C ARG A 81 -15.48 -35.49 15.66
N VAL A 82 -15.28 -34.29 16.16
CA VAL A 82 -15.87 -33.76 17.40
C VAL A 82 -16.92 -32.75 16.99
N GLU A 83 -18.18 -33.12 17.20
CA GLU A 83 -19.37 -32.34 16.89
C GLU A 83 -19.77 -31.52 18.11
N LEU A 84 -19.50 -30.22 18.09
CA LEU A 84 -19.93 -29.29 19.13
C LEU A 84 -21.39 -28.91 18.86
N ARG A 85 -22.24 -29.04 19.87
CA ARG A 85 -23.65 -28.66 19.84
C ARG A 85 -23.85 -27.18 20.14
N GLU A 86 -24.97 -26.63 19.69
CA GLU A 86 -25.37 -25.22 19.87
C GLU A 86 -25.11 -24.71 21.29
N GLY A 87 -24.40 -23.58 21.40
CA GLY A 87 -24.18 -22.90 22.67
C GLY A 87 -22.86 -22.16 22.81
N ALA A 88 -22.71 -21.56 23.98
CA ALA A 88 -21.53 -20.85 24.44
C ALA A 88 -20.68 -21.76 25.34
N TYR A 89 -19.39 -21.87 25.01
CA TYR A 89 -18.38 -22.61 25.76
C TYR A 89 -17.37 -21.60 26.31
N SER A 90 -17.56 -21.19 27.56
CA SER A 90 -16.64 -20.27 28.23
C SER A 90 -15.35 -20.98 28.63
N LEU A 91 -14.21 -20.35 28.34
CA LEU A 91 -12.87 -20.87 28.63
C LEU A 91 -12.21 -20.00 29.71
N ASP A 92 -11.89 -20.60 30.85
CA ASP A 92 -11.11 -20.00 31.93
C ASP A 92 -9.59 -20.27 31.80
N GLU A 93 -9.21 -21.27 30.99
CA GLU A 93 -7.85 -21.50 30.51
C GLU A 93 -7.83 -21.89 29.01
N SER A 94 -6.67 -21.82 28.36
CA SER A 94 -6.52 -22.19 26.94
C SER A 94 -6.85 -23.66 26.68
N PHE A 95 -7.63 -23.94 25.63
CA PHE A 95 -7.73 -25.30 25.10
C PHE A 95 -6.40 -25.71 24.45
N ALA A 96 -5.63 -26.53 25.18
CA ALA A 96 -4.26 -26.89 24.80
C ALA A 96 -4.19 -28.23 24.04
N LEU A 97 -3.57 -28.18 22.85
CA LEU A 97 -3.19 -29.31 22.00
C LEU A 97 -1.67 -29.39 21.85
N ALA A 98 -1.13 -30.60 21.93
CA ALA A 98 0.30 -30.88 21.72
C ALA A 98 0.49 -31.97 20.65
N ALA A 99 1.73 -32.30 20.27
CA ALA A 99 2.04 -33.29 19.23
C ALA A 99 1.36 -34.68 19.37
N GLN A 100 0.98 -35.07 20.59
CA GLN A 100 0.20 -36.29 20.85
C GLN A 100 -1.27 -36.21 20.38
N ASP A 101 -1.77 -35.00 20.16
CA ASP A 101 -3.13 -34.68 19.72
C ASP A 101 -3.26 -34.63 18.20
N SER A 102 -2.16 -34.63 17.46
CA SER A 102 -2.11 -34.71 15.99
C SER A 102 -2.91 -35.88 15.39
N GLY A 103 -3.62 -35.62 14.29
CA GLY A 103 -4.15 -36.65 13.40
C GLY A 103 -3.05 -37.29 12.53
N ALA A 104 -3.47 -37.95 11.46
CA ALA A 104 -2.60 -38.44 10.38
C ALA A 104 -3.26 -38.21 9.01
N SER A 105 -2.48 -38.32 7.93
CA SER A 105 -3.04 -38.44 6.58
C SER A 105 -4.03 -39.62 6.52
N GLY A 106 -5.22 -39.41 5.97
CA GLY A 106 -6.32 -40.40 5.97
C GLY A 106 -6.97 -40.66 7.35
N SER A 107 -6.54 -39.97 8.41
CA SER A 107 -7.11 -40.07 9.77
C SER A 107 -6.98 -38.73 10.52
N PRO A 108 -7.59 -37.64 10.03
CA PRO A 108 -7.52 -36.31 10.68
C PRO A 108 -8.28 -36.28 12.00
N ILE A 109 -8.14 -35.18 12.74
CA ILE A 109 -9.04 -34.84 13.84
C ILE A 109 -9.72 -33.52 13.50
N VAL A 110 -11.05 -33.48 13.55
CA VAL A 110 -11.85 -32.31 13.20
C VAL A 110 -12.66 -31.89 14.42
N TYR A 111 -12.54 -30.64 14.84
CA TYR A 111 -13.44 -30.00 15.81
C TYR A 111 -14.34 -29.04 15.04
N GLY A 112 -15.66 -29.26 15.07
CA GLY A 112 -16.57 -28.41 14.32
C GLY A 112 -17.99 -28.38 14.85
N ALA A 113 -18.77 -27.42 14.36
CA ALA A 113 -20.19 -27.31 14.69
C ALA A 113 -20.99 -28.47 14.08
N TYR A 114 -21.97 -28.96 14.85
CA TYR A 114 -22.93 -30.00 14.43
C TYR A 114 -24.06 -29.40 13.58
N ASP A 115 -24.32 -29.92 12.36
CA ASP A 115 -25.45 -29.52 11.50
C ASP A 115 -25.67 -27.99 11.37
N ASP A 116 -24.59 -27.21 11.22
CA ASP A 116 -24.58 -25.73 11.18
C ASP A 116 -25.10 -25.02 12.46
N GLU A 117 -25.12 -25.70 13.61
CA GLU A 117 -25.50 -25.12 14.91
C GLU A 117 -24.54 -24.00 15.35
N ALA A 118 -25.07 -22.97 16.03
CA ALA A 118 -24.27 -21.83 16.47
C ALA A 118 -23.40 -22.17 17.69
N VAL A 119 -22.10 -22.34 17.46
CA VAL A 119 -21.09 -22.65 18.49
C VAL A 119 -20.17 -21.46 18.71
N SER A 120 -20.02 -21.01 19.96
CA SER A 120 -19.09 -19.95 20.35
C SER A 120 -18.14 -20.38 21.47
N LEU A 121 -16.85 -20.23 21.24
CA LEU A 121 -15.79 -20.38 22.25
C LEU A 121 -15.44 -18.99 22.79
N ILE A 122 -15.63 -18.79 24.10
CA ILE A 122 -15.66 -17.46 24.72
C ILE A 122 -14.53 -17.32 25.76
N GLY A 123 -13.59 -16.41 25.52
CA GLY A 123 -12.48 -16.10 26.45
C GLY A 123 -12.85 -15.14 27.59
N GLY A 124 -14.09 -15.23 28.09
CA GLY A 124 -14.70 -14.23 28.96
C GLY A 124 -16.04 -14.70 29.51
N ILE A 125 -16.79 -13.79 30.14
CA ILE A 125 -18.10 -14.08 30.74
C ILE A 125 -19.23 -13.29 30.08
N GLU A 126 -20.43 -13.86 30.12
CA GLU A 126 -21.68 -13.18 29.82
C GLU A 126 -22.22 -12.49 31.10
N LEU A 127 -22.74 -11.28 30.94
CA LEU A 127 -23.30 -10.45 32.01
C LEU A 127 -24.81 -10.28 31.78
N ASP A 128 -25.65 -10.53 32.80
CA ASP A 128 -27.09 -10.30 32.68
C ASP A 128 -27.38 -8.78 32.73
N PRO A 129 -28.03 -8.17 31.71
CA PRO A 129 -28.47 -6.78 31.76
C PRO A 129 -29.35 -6.44 32.99
N GLY A 130 -29.98 -7.43 33.61
CA GLY A 130 -30.78 -7.32 34.82
C GLY A 130 -29.99 -7.17 36.13
N ASP A 131 -28.69 -7.52 36.14
CA ASP A 131 -27.81 -7.32 37.30
C ASP A 131 -27.26 -5.89 37.39
N PHE A 132 -27.33 -5.12 36.30
CA PHE A 132 -26.95 -3.71 36.27
C PHE A 132 -27.95 -2.83 37.03
N ALA A 133 -27.46 -2.05 37.99
CA ALA A 133 -28.25 -1.13 38.81
C ALA A 133 -28.03 0.34 38.41
N ALA A 134 -28.91 1.25 38.82
CA ALA A 134 -28.63 2.69 38.71
C ALA A 134 -27.55 3.09 39.73
N VAL A 135 -26.66 4.02 39.35
CA VAL A 135 -25.52 4.43 40.18
C VAL A 135 -25.94 4.80 41.60
N SER A 136 -25.37 4.11 42.60
CA SER A 136 -25.86 4.18 43.98
C SER A 136 -25.00 5.04 44.91
N ASP A 137 -23.71 5.24 44.62
CA ASP A 137 -22.83 6.12 45.40
C ASP A 137 -23.00 7.60 44.97
N PRO A 138 -23.46 8.50 45.86
CA PRO A 138 -23.60 9.92 45.55
C PRO A 138 -22.28 10.63 45.19
N ALA A 139 -21.12 10.11 45.63
CA ALA A 139 -19.82 10.67 45.28
C ALA A 139 -19.40 10.34 43.85
N ILE A 140 -19.75 9.14 43.36
CA ILE A 140 -19.58 8.73 41.97
C ILE A 140 -20.59 9.47 41.07
N ALA A 141 -21.87 9.47 41.46
CA ALA A 141 -22.91 10.21 40.76
C ALA A 141 -22.60 11.71 40.60
N ALA A 142 -21.93 12.34 41.58
CA ALA A 142 -21.52 13.74 41.50
C ALA A 142 -20.36 14.03 40.53
N ARG A 143 -19.60 13.01 40.10
CA ARG A 143 -18.57 13.10 39.06
C ARG A 143 -19.13 12.84 37.66
N LEU A 144 -20.26 12.12 37.56
CA LEU A 144 -20.85 11.71 36.30
C LEU A 144 -21.68 12.83 35.63
N PRO A 145 -21.65 12.92 34.29
CA PRO A 145 -22.58 13.74 33.50
C PRO A 145 -24.04 13.50 33.89
N ASP A 146 -24.84 14.58 33.89
CA ASP A 146 -26.25 14.60 34.35
C ASP A 146 -26.49 13.94 35.74
N GLY A 147 -25.46 13.84 36.59
CA GLY A 147 -25.54 13.17 37.88
C GLY A 147 -25.63 11.65 37.79
N GLY A 148 -25.16 11.04 36.70
CA GLY A 148 -25.23 9.60 36.45
C GLY A 148 -26.62 9.09 36.07
N ALA A 149 -27.58 9.96 35.75
CA ALA A 149 -28.98 9.58 35.49
C ALA A 149 -29.20 8.64 34.29
N GLN A 150 -28.20 8.51 33.41
CA GLN A 150 -28.18 7.61 32.26
C GLN A 150 -27.15 6.47 32.41
N VAL A 151 -26.47 6.37 33.54
CA VAL A 151 -25.40 5.39 33.79
C VAL A 151 -25.90 4.27 34.71
N LEU A 152 -25.47 3.06 34.42
CA LEU A 152 -25.66 1.88 35.24
C LEU A 152 -24.33 1.42 35.84
N GLU A 153 -24.38 0.77 37.00
CA GLU A 153 -23.25 0.16 37.70
C GLU A 153 -23.45 -1.37 37.89
N LEU A 154 -22.36 -2.13 37.87
CA LEU A 154 -22.32 -3.57 38.16
C LEU A 154 -21.07 -3.91 38.98
N ASP A 155 -21.25 -4.59 40.12
CA ASP A 155 -20.17 -5.13 40.94
C ASP A 155 -19.66 -6.44 40.32
N LEU A 156 -18.49 -6.40 39.69
CA LEU A 156 -17.89 -7.58 39.06
C LEU A 156 -17.36 -8.60 40.09
N ALA A 157 -16.99 -8.15 41.30
CA ALA A 157 -16.55 -9.04 42.37
C ALA A 157 -17.71 -9.91 42.90
N ALA A 158 -18.95 -9.40 42.85
CA ALA A 158 -20.15 -10.19 43.15
C ALA A 158 -20.37 -11.34 42.14
N LEU A 159 -19.86 -11.20 40.91
CA LEU A 159 -19.87 -12.24 39.87
C LEU A 159 -18.61 -13.14 39.89
N GLY A 160 -17.70 -12.94 40.86
CA GLY A 160 -16.48 -13.73 41.01
C GLY A 160 -15.27 -13.22 40.22
N VAL A 161 -15.40 -12.11 39.47
CA VAL A 161 -14.28 -11.49 38.76
C VAL A 161 -13.43 -10.68 39.75
N THR A 162 -12.19 -11.13 39.95
CA THR A 162 -11.23 -10.51 40.88
C THR A 162 -9.95 -10.02 40.22
N ASP A 163 -9.78 -10.26 38.91
CA ASP A 163 -8.76 -9.62 38.08
C ASP A 163 -9.47 -8.69 37.09
N TYR A 164 -9.03 -7.44 37.04
CA TYR A 164 -9.57 -6.37 36.20
C TYR A 164 -8.59 -5.94 35.09
N GLY A 165 -7.45 -6.65 34.98
CA GLY A 165 -6.31 -6.30 34.16
C GLY A 165 -5.69 -4.95 34.53
N SER A 166 -4.63 -4.58 33.80
CA SER A 166 -4.06 -3.23 33.81
C SER A 166 -4.09 -2.65 32.40
N ILE A 167 -4.14 -1.32 32.30
CA ILE A 167 -3.78 -0.65 31.05
C ILE A 167 -2.25 -0.63 31.00
N GLU A 168 -1.68 -1.39 30.07
CA GLU A 168 -0.23 -1.43 29.82
C GLU A 168 0.16 -0.57 28.62
N ARG A 169 1.47 -0.39 28.41
CA ARG A 169 1.96 0.28 27.21
C ARG A 169 1.81 -0.58 25.96
N TYR A 170 1.27 0.01 24.89
CA TYR A 170 1.20 -0.58 23.55
C TYR A 170 1.39 0.47 22.45
N GLY A 171 1.61 0.00 21.22
CA GLY A 171 1.82 0.83 20.03
C GLY A 171 3.05 0.43 19.20
N PHE A 172 3.53 1.35 18.38
CA PHE A 172 4.70 1.18 17.53
C PHE A 172 5.97 0.88 18.33
N GLY A 173 6.71 -0.15 17.90
CA GLY A 173 7.99 -0.53 18.52
C GLY A 173 7.87 -1.09 19.93
N ILE A 174 6.65 -1.25 20.46
CA ILE A 174 6.37 -1.86 21.76
C ILE A 174 5.86 -3.30 21.53
N PRO A 175 6.37 -4.31 22.26
CA PRO A 175 5.83 -5.66 22.23
C PRO A 175 4.34 -5.65 22.59
N THR A 176 3.54 -6.43 21.86
CA THR A 176 2.13 -6.61 22.20
C THR A 176 2.03 -7.42 23.50
N VAL A 177 1.28 -6.89 24.46
CA VAL A 177 0.83 -7.60 25.66
C VAL A 177 -0.71 -7.68 25.63
N PRO A 178 -1.34 -8.62 26.37
CA PRO A 178 -2.79 -8.67 26.46
C PRO A 178 -3.35 -7.33 26.98
N PRO A 179 -4.35 -6.73 26.32
CA PRO A 179 -4.98 -5.50 26.76
C PRO A 179 -5.73 -5.70 28.09
N PRO A 180 -6.23 -4.62 28.72
CA PRO A 180 -7.31 -4.74 29.72
C PRO A 180 -8.55 -5.44 29.11
N PRO A 181 -9.51 -5.87 29.94
CA PRO A 181 -10.83 -6.30 29.48
C PRO A 181 -11.47 -5.33 28.48
N GLU A 182 -12.25 -5.87 27.55
CA GLU A 182 -13.16 -5.14 26.68
C GLU A 182 -14.61 -5.57 26.96
N LEU A 183 -15.53 -4.61 26.87
CA LEU A 183 -16.97 -4.82 27.01
C LEU A 183 -17.63 -4.87 25.62
N PHE A 184 -18.49 -5.85 25.39
CA PHE A 184 -19.23 -6.03 24.14
C PHE A 184 -20.74 -6.06 24.43
N VAL A 185 -21.54 -5.43 23.57
CA VAL A 185 -23.01 -5.47 23.63
C VAL A 185 -23.55 -5.77 22.23
N ASP A 186 -24.32 -6.84 22.08
CA ASP A 186 -24.77 -7.39 20.79
C ASP A 186 -23.62 -7.50 19.77
N ASP A 187 -22.54 -8.13 20.22
CA ASP A 187 -21.26 -8.32 19.51
C ASP A 187 -20.50 -7.03 19.13
N ALA A 188 -21.04 -5.84 19.40
CA ALA A 188 -20.37 -4.57 19.15
C ALA A 188 -19.45 -4.18 20.34
N PRO A 189 -18.16 -3.88 20.11
CA PRO A 189 -17.27 -3.39 21.16
C PRO A 189 -17.73 -2.01 21.66
N GLN A 190 -17.91 -1.91 22.97
CA GLN A 190 -18.27 -0.67 23.65
C GLN A 190 -17.03 0.20 23.86
N THR A 191 -17.19 1.52 23.82
CA THR A 191 -16.04 2.44 23.84
C THR A 191 -15.66 2.78 25.28
N ILE A 192 -14.38 2.65 25.63
CA ILE A 192 -13.88 3.07 26.95
C ILE A 192 -14.08 4.58 27.10
N ALA A 193 -14.43 5.07 28.29
CA ALA A 193 -14.77 6.47 28.50
C ALA A 193 -13.62 7.42 28.11
N ARG A 194 -13.83 8.28 27.11
CA ARG A 194 -12.79 9.01 26.37
C ARG A 194 -13.22 10.42 26.00
N TRP A 195 -12.23 11.32 25.87
CA TRP A 195 -12.41 12.66 25.33
C TRP A 195 -11.35 12.97 24.26
N PRO A 196 -11.73 13.57 23.10
CA PRO A 196 -13.10 13.78 22.63
C PRO A 196 -13.81 12.45 22.35
N ASN A 197 -15.15 12.46 22.39
CA ASN A 197 -15.99 11.27 22.15
C ASN A 197 -15.72 10.59 20.79
N SER A 198 -15.25 11.34 19.80
CA SER A 198 -14.71 10.84 18.53
C SER A 198 -13.58 11.72 18.01
N GLY A 199 -12.73 11.18 17.13
CA GLY A 199 -11.58 11.91 16.58
C GLY A 199 -10.44 12.09 17.59
N TYR A 200 -9.78 13.24 17.54
CA TYR A 200 -8.56 13.55 18.29
C TYR A 200 -8.51 15.03 18.69
N GLU A 201 -7.88 15.34 19.82
CA GLU A 201 -7.32 16.67 20.09
C GLU A 201 -5.97 16.86 19.38
N LEU A 202 -5.48 18.11 19.37
CA LEU A 202 -4.13 18.46 18.93
C LEU A 202 -3.26 18.87 20.12
N ILE A 203 -1.99 18.47 20.07
CA ILE A 203 -0.96 18.89 21.02
C ILE A 203 -0.60 20.35 20.75
N GLY A 204 -0.65 21.19 21.78
CA GLY A 204 -0.26 22.60 21.72
C GLY A 204 1.26 22.80 21.67
N THR A 205 1.76 23.84 22.33
CA THR A 205 3.21 24.04 22.51
C THR A 205 3.85 22.88 23.30
N VAL A 206 4.99 22.38 22.84
CA VAL A 206 5.79 21.36 23.55
C VAL A 206 6.95 22.06 24.25
N ASP A 207 6.95 22.00 25.59
CA ASP A 207 8.02 22.58 26.43
C ASP A 207 9.21 21.62 26.51
N ASP A 208 8.94 20.32 26.56
CA ASP A 208 9.94 19.25 26.56
C ASP A 208 9.39 18.03 25.78
N PRO A 209 10.04 17.56 24.71
CA PRO A 209 9.51 16.48 23.87
C PRO A 209 9.65 15.07 24.50
N GLY A 210 10.32 14.96 25.66
CA GLY A 210 10.67 13.68 26.28
C GLY A 210 11.91 13.04 25.63
N SER A 211 12.47 12.02 26.30
CA SER A 211 13.60 11.25 25.78
C SER A 211 13.21 10.52 24.48
N ASN A 212 14.19 10.20 23.63
CA ASN A 212 14.00 9.44 22.41
C ASN A 212 14.53 7.98 22.53
N PRO A 213 13.65 6.98 22.79
CA PRO A 213 14.06 5.59 22.97
C PRO A 213 14.71 4.97 21.72
N ARG A 214 14.31 5.40 20.51
CA ARG A 214 14.85 4.89 19.25
C ARG A 214 16.36 5.09 19.12
N VAL A 215 16.92 6.12 19.75
CA VAL A 215 18.36 6.42 19.75
C VAL A 215 19.05 6.10 21.09
N GLY A 216 18.35 5.47 22.03
CA GLY A 216 18.90 5.06 23.33
C GLY A 216 19.21 6.23 24.27
N GLU A 217 18.46 7.32 24.19
CA GLU A 217 18.60 8.46 25.10
C GLU A 217 18.20 8.07 26.53
N THR A 218 18.98 8.49 27.53
CA THR A 218 18.74 8.15 28.94
C THR A 218 19.00 9.34 29.88
N PRO A 219 18.30 9.43 31.04
CA PRO A 219 17.24 8.54 31.51
C PRO A 219 15.95 8.65 30.67
N ASP A 220 15.11 7.62 30.71
CA ASP A 220 13.75 7.71 30.15
C ASP A 220 12.96 8.78 30.92
N ARG A 221 12.50 9.80 30.20
CA ARG A 221 11.86 10.98 30.77
C ARG A 221 10.65 11.36 29.91
N GLY A 222 9.54 11.67 30.54
CA GLY A 222 8.28 12.02 29.86
C GLY A 222 8.32 13.37 29.15
N ALA A 223 7.39 13.55 28.22
CA ALA A 223 7.17 14.83 27.55
C ALA A 223 6.37 15.78 28.45
N ILE A 224 6.56 17.09 28.25
CA ILE A 224 5.78 18.17 28.84
C ILE A 224 5.21 19.00 27.69
N PHE A 225 3.88 19.05 27.58
CA PHE A 225 3.20 19.74 26.50
C PHE A 225 1.91 20.41 26.94
N GLU A 226 1.44 21.34 26.13
CA GLU A 226 0.20 22.09 26.28
C GLU A 226 -1.01 21.31 25.78
N TYR A 227 -2.04 21.19 26.62
CA TYR A 227 -3.37 20.79 26.18
C TYR A 227 -4.21 22.02 25.82
N LEU A 228 -5.17 21.85 24.91
CA LEU A 228 -5.89 22.97 24.28
C LEU A 228 -7.35 23.12 24.73
N ASP A 229 -7.98 22.07 25.23
CA ASP A 229 -9.33 22.11 25.81
C ASP A 229 -9.26 22.14 27.35
N GLU A 230 -10.12 22.91 28.01
CA GLU A 230 -10.20 23.01 29.48
C GLU A 230 -10.87 21.77 30.12
N ARG A 231 -11.43 20.84 29.32
CA ARG A 231 -12.07 19.59 29.78
C ARG A 231 -11.27 18.83 30.86
N PRO A 232 -9.94 18.57 30.70
CA PRO A 232 -9.14 17.79 31.65
C PRO A 232 -9.06 18.37 33.07
N GLU A 233 -9.32 19.66 33.25
CA GLU A 233 -9.25 20.35 34.54
C GLU A 233 -10.35 19.90 35.53
N ASN A 234 -11.39 19.21 35.03
CA ASN A 234 -12.54 18.79 35.81
C ASN A 234 -12.41 17.35 36.36
N TRP A 235 -11.38 16.61 35.98
CA TRP A 235 -11.22 15.20 36.36
C TRP A 235 -10.68 15.04 37.78
N ALA A 236 -11.38 14.29 38.62
CA ALA A 236 -11.05 14.18 40.05
C ALA A 236 -9.92 13.18 40.35
N ASP A 237 -9.63 12.26 39.44
CA ASP A 237 -8.56 11.27 39.57
C ASP A 237 -7.88 11.00 38.22
N LEU A 238 -6.55 11.17 38.18
CA LEU A 238 -5.71 10.93 37.01
C LEU A 238 -4.90 9.62 37.14
N SER A 239 -5.09 8.86 38.22
CA SER A 239 -4.25 7.72 38.58
C SER A 239 -4.34 6.53 37.62
N ASP A 240 -5.41 6.44 36.82
CA ASP A 240 -5.56 5.48 35.72
C ASP A 240 -6.05 6.16 34.43
N VAL A 241 -5.76 7.46 34.23
CA VAL A 241 -6.08 8.17 32.98
C VAL A 241 -4.93 8.05 32.00
N TRP A 242 -5.26 7.61 30.78
CA TRP A 242 -4.31 7.38 29.71
C TRP A 242 -4.64 8.22 28.48
N MET A 243 -3.65 8.38 27.62
CA MET A 243 -3.78 9.03 26.32
C MET A 243 -3.29 8.09 25.23
N TYR A 244 -3.96 8.07 24.09
CA TYR A 244 -3.53 7.32 22.91
C TYR A 244 -3.50 8.23 21.69
N GLY A 245 -2.52 8.04 20.81
CA GLY A 245 -2.41 8.83 19.58
C GLY A 245 -1.11 8.64 18.82
N TYR A 246 -0.91 9.57 17.89
CA TYR A 246 0.26 9.67 17.03
C TYR A 246 1.08 10.88 17.50
N TRP A 247 2.23 10.62 18.12
CA TRP A 247 2.91 11.61 18.97
C TRP A 247 3.91 12.52 18.23
N ALA A 248 4.45 12.06 17.10
CA ALA A 248 5.51 12.75 16.36
C ALA A 248 5.53 12.47 14.86
N ILE A 249 5.00 11.33 14.41
CA ILE A 249 4.88 10.88 13.01
C ILE A 249 3.69 9.92 12.90
N ASP A 250 3.00 9.91 11.76
CA ASP A 250 1.71 9.22 11.59
C ASP A 250 1.80 7.70 11.40
N TRP A 251 2.99 7.13 11.16
CA TRP A 251 3.18 5.67 11.13
C TRP A 251 3.54 5.07 12.50
N ALA A 252 3.48 5.86 13.58
CA ALA A 252 3.84 5.39 14.92
C ALA A 252 2.80 5.80 15.98
N ASP A 253 1.83 4.91 16.23
CA ASP A 253 0.88 5.04 17.33
C ASP A 253 1.50 4.67 18.69
N GLY A 254 0.81 5.03 19.76
CA GLY A 254 0.92 4.34 21.04
C GLY A 254 0.23 5.09 22.17
N ASN A 255 0.17 4.48 23.35
CA ASN A 255 -0.35 5.12 24.55
C ASN A 255 0.75 5.66 25.48
N LEU A 256 0.38 6.70 26.24
CA LEU A 256 1.16 7.33 27.30
C LEU A 256 0.23 7.61 28.49
N ARG A 257 0.71 7.43 29.72
CA ARG A 257 -0.04 7.77 30.92
C ARG A 257 0.23 9.21 31.35
N ILE A 258 -0.75 9.90 31.91
CA ILE A 258 -0.55 11.21 32.56
C ILE A 258 0.21 11.00 33.88
N ALA A 259 1.31 11.73 34.07
CA ALA A 259 2.03 11.81 35.35
C ALA A 259 1.53 12.99 36.20
N THR A 260 1.47 14.18 35.59
CA THR A 260 0.93 15.40 36.22
C THR A 260 0.13 16.22 35.22
N LEU A 261 -0.80 17.02 35.74
CA LEU A 261 -1.59 17.99 34.99
C LEU A 261 -1.63 19.31 35.78
N ASP A 262 -1.34 20.43 35.13
CA ASP A 262 -1.33 21.76 35.73
C ASP A 262 -2.27 22.72 34.98
N ALA A 263 -3.43 22.98 35.59
CA ALA A 263 -4.45 23.93 35.13
C ALA A 263 -4.04 25.41 35.25
N ALA A 264 -2.93 25.74 35.91
CA ALA A 264 -2.43 27.11 35.93
C ALA A 264 -1.56 27.45 34.70
N THR A 265 -1.09 26.43 33.97
CA THR A 265 -0.19 26.56 32.81
C THR A 265 -0.62 25.74 31.59
N ASN A 266 -1.77 25.09 31.68
CA ASN A 266 -2.35 24.18 30.68
C ASN A 266 -1.37 23.06 30.28
N ARG A 267 -0.61 22.51 31.24
CA ARG A 267 0.43 21.50 30.96
C ARG A 267 0.06 20.09 31.39
N ILE A 268 0.43 19.12 30.58
CA ILE A 268 0.51 17.70 30.92
C ILE A 268 1.98 17.27 30.90
N GLU A 269 2.38 16.52 31.93
CA GLU A 269 3.60 15.72 31.93
C GLU A 269 3.22 14.25 31.72
N THR A 270 3.88 13.55 30.79
CA THR A 270 3.67 12.10 30.60
C THR A 270 4.54 11.28 31.55
N ALA A 271 4.07 10.11 31.96
CA ALA A 271 4.87 9.21 32.82
C ALA A 271 5.99 8.49 32.06
N GLN A 272 5.89 8.38 30.73
CA GLN A 272 6.84 7.68 29.87
C GLN A 272 7.12 8.48 28.57
N PRO A 273 8.27 8.29 27.90
CA PRO A 273 8.52 8.83 26.57
C PRO A 273 7.76 8.08 25.47
N SER A 274 7.42 8.79 24.39
CA SER A 274 7.01 8.19 23.11
C SER A 274 8.24 7.67 22.32
N HIS A 275 8.06 6.67 21.46
CA HIS A 275 9.14 6.04 20.69
C HIS A 275 9.93 7.04 19.81
N TYR A 276 9.26 8.09 19.34
CA TYR A 276 9.83 9.14 18.48
C TYR A 276 9.76 10.54 19.09
N THR A 277 9.66 10.64 20.42
CA THR A 277 9.35 11.88 21.17
C THR A 277 7.94 12.43 20.88
N VAL A 278 7.61 13.63 21.38
CA VAL A 278 6.34 14.33 21.17
C VAL A 278 6.55 15.64 20.40
N LYS A 279 5.64 16.01 19.49
CA LYS A 279 5.68 17.28 18.72
C LYS A 279 4.35 18.04 18.78
N SER A 280 4.43 19.37 18.69
CA SER A 280 3.27 20.25 18.51
C SER A 280 2.49 19.94 17.23
N GLY A 281 1.16 20.11 17.27
CA GLY A 281 0.26 19.86 16.15
C GLY A 281 0.01 18.38 15.84
N GLN A 282 0.54 17.46 16.66
CA GLN A 282 0.24 16.03 16.59
C GLN A 282 -1.04 15.69 17.36
N ARG A 283 -1.55 14.46 17.23
CA ARG A 283 -2.95 14.14 17.57
C ARG A 283 -3.08 13.00 18.58
N TYR A 284 -4.00 13.17 19.54
CA TYR A 284 -4.20 12.25 20.65
C TYR A 284 -5.63 12.37 21.23
N TYR A 285 -6.08 11.37 21.98
CA TYR A 285 -7.29 11.44 22.80
C TYR A 285 -7.01 10.85 24.19
N TYR A 286 -7.79 11.26 25.17
CA TYR A 286 -7.78 10.74 26.54
C TYR A 286 -8.75 9.57 26.67
N TYR A 287 -8.44 8.58 27.49
CA TYR A 287 -9.34 7.47 27.77
C TYR A 287 -9.19 6.91 29.20
N ASN A 288 -10.19 6.11 29.59
CA ASN A 288 -10.40 5.58 30.93
C ASN A 288 -10.73 6.68 31.97
N VAL A 289 -11.60 7.63 31.60
CA VAL A 289 -12.01 8.76 32.45
C VAL A 289 -13.50 8.64 32.83
N LEU A 290 -13.80 8.47 34.13
CA LEU A 290 -15.19 8.35 34.63
C LEU A 290 -16.05 9.57 34.26
N GLU A 291 -15.51 10.78 34.46
CA GLU A 291 -16.15 12.06 34.18
C GLU A 291 -16.60 12.22 32.71
N GLU A 292 -15.97 11.49 31.79
CA GLU A 292 -16.27 11.55 30.35
C GLU A 292 -17.39 10.59 29.93
N LEU A 293 -17.97 9.81 30.85
CA LEU A 293 -19.08 8.89 30.59
C LEU A 293 -20.40 9.65 30.28
N ASP A 294 -20.45 10.35 29.14
CA ASP A 294 -21.50 11.30 28.73
C ASP A 294 -22.40 10.86 27.56
N ARG A 295 -22.17 9.65 27.02
CA ARG A 295 -22.69 9.17 25.73
C ARG A 295 -22.90 7.65 25.68
N ALA A 296 -23.80 7.22 24.81
CA ALA A 296 -24.37 5.87 24.80
C ALA A 296 -23.50 4.86 24.05
N GLY A 297 -23.23 3.72 24.70
CA GLY A 297 -22.14 2.81 24.36
C GLY A 297 -20.88 3.04 25.22
N GLU A 298 -20.91 4.12 26.01
CA GLU A 298 -19.97 4.49 27.07
C GLU A 298 -19.67 3.43 28.12
N TRP A 299 -18.42 3.05 28.42
CA TRP A 299 -18.13 2.33 29.66
C TRP A 299 -16.81 2.72 30.36
N TYR A 300 -16.73 2.48 31.66
CA TYR A 300 -15.57 2.71 32.52
C TYR A 300 -15.50 1.61 33.60
N LEU A 301 -14.30 1.16 33.95
CA LEU A 301 -14.09 0.17 35.01
C LEU A 301 -13.20 0.75 36.09
N ASP A 302 -13.75 0.90 37.30
CA ASP A 302 -12.95 1.21 38.48
C ASP A 302 -12.23 -0.05 38.94
N ARG A 303 -10.98 -0.20 38.50
CA ARG A 303 -10.08 -1.32 38.86
C ARG A 303 -9.70 -1.36 40.35
N THR A 304 -10.04 -0.33 41.14
CA THR A 304 -9.81 -0.31 42.59
C THR A 304 -10.98 -0.92 43.35
N SER A 305 -12.21 -0.67 42.92
CA SER A 305 -13.42 -1.19 43.58
C SER A 305 -14.02 -2.43 42.90
N GLY A 306 -13.68 -2.70 41.64
CA GLY A 306 -14.27 -3.77 40.84
C GLY A 306 -15.62 -3.42 40.21
N VAL A 307 -16.00 -2.14 40.19
CA VAL A 307 -17.30 -1.70 39.66
C VAL A 307 -17.17 -1.27 38.20
N LEU A 308 -17.94 -1.93 37.34
CA LEU A 308 -18.16 -1.58 35.94
C LEU A 308 -19.28 -0.54 35.85
N TYR A 309 -19.03 0.55 35.15
CA TYR A 309 -20.02 1.59 34.84
C TYR A 309 -20.26 1.64 33.33
N LEU A 310 -21.53 1.69 32.92
CA LEU A 310 -21.96 1.66 31.51
C LEU A 310 -23.08 2.69 31.30
N GLN A 311 -22.97 3.53 30.27
CA GLN A 311 -24.10 4.29 29.72
C GLN A 311 -24.68 3.47 28.56
N PRO A 312 -25.75 2.69 28.80
CA PRO A 312 -26.14 1.61 27.91
C PRO A 312 -26.64 2.10 26.53
N PRO A 313 -26.39 1.32 25.46
CA PRO A 313 -26.99 1.58 24.16
C PRO A 313 -28.51 1.34 24.17
N THR A 314 -29.19 1.80 23.11
CA THR A 314 -30.64 1.57 22.96
C THR A 314 -30.94 0.09 22.78
N GLY A 315 -31.76 -0.49 23.66
CA GLY A 315 -32.16 -1.91 23.60
C GLY A 315 -31.48 -2.82 24.64
N PHE A 316 -30.51 -2.30 25.38
CA PHE A 316 -29.64 -3.03 26.31
C PHE A 316 -30.30 -4.10 27.20
N ALA A 317 -31.52 -3.86 27.70
CA ALA A 317 -32.24 -4.80 28.56
C ALA A 317 -32.62 -6.15 27.92
N SER A 318 -32.33 -6.33 26.62
CA SER A 318 -32.46 -7.60 25.89
C SER A 318 -31.23 -7.95 25.06
N SER A 319 -30.10 -7.29 25.30
CA SER A 319 -28.85 -7.48 24.55
C SER A 319 -27.98 -8.57 25.17
N ALA A 320 -27.18 -9.25 24.35
CA ALA A 320 -26.09 -10.09 24.84
C ALA A 320 -24.92 -9.19 25.29
N VAL A 321 -24.44 -9.34 26.53
CA VAL A 321 -23.38 -8.49 27.09
C VAL A 321 -22.22 -9.39 27.51
N ARG A 322 -21.00 -9.12 27.02
CA ARG A 322 -19.81 -9.92 27.33
C ARG A 322 -18.65 -9.06 27.82
N LEU A 323 -17.87 -9.58 28.76
CA LEU A 323 -16.63 -8.98 29.26
C LEU A 323 -15.47 -9.97 29.03
N SER A 324 -14.42 -9.55 28.33
CA SER A 324 -13.26 -10.40 28.04
C SER A 324 -12.31 -10.52 29.24
N LEU A 325 -11.87 -11.75 29.55
CA LEU A 325 -11.09 -12.04 30.77
C LEU A 325 -9.79 -12.82 30.51
N LEU A 326 -9.84 -13.85 29.66
CA LEU A 326 -8.70 -14.73 29.33
C LEU A 326 -7.66 -13.95 28.51
N ASP A 327 -6.44 -13.82 29.05
CA ASP A 327 -5.32 -13.11 28.43
C ASP A 327 -4.37 -13.99 27.62
N ASP A 328 -4.34 -15.29 27.90
CA ASP A 328 -3.77 -16.31 27.02
C ASP A 328 -4.65 -16.53 25.75
N PRO A 329 -4.13 -17.17 24.69
CA PRO A 329 -4.93 -17.52 23.52
C PRO A 329 -6.04 -18.53 23.85
N LEU A 330 -7.21 -18.45 23.19
CA LEU A 330 -8.32 -19.40 23.47
C LEU A 330 -7.92 -20.85 23.13
N ILE A 331 -7.15 -21.06 22.06
CA ILE A 331 -6.62 -22.36 21.66
C ILE A 331 -5.10 -22.26 21.46
N THR A 332 -4.36 -23.23 21.98
CA THR A 332 -2.91 -23.34 21.76
C THR A 332 -2.55 -24.69 21.12
N MET A 333 -1.63 -24.68 20.16
CA MET A 333 -1.22 -25.86 19.40
C MET A 333 0.31 -25.94 19.32
N GLN A 334 0.91 -26.94 19.95
CA GLN A 334 2.36 -27.17 19.92
C GLN A 334 2.71 -28.46 19.14
N ASP A 335 3.36 -28.31 17.99
CA ASP A 335 3.77 -29.41 17.09
C ASP A 335 2.62 -30.32 16.65
N VAL A 336 1.42 -29.74 16.51
CA VAL A 336 0.18 -30.44 16.14
C VAL A 336 0.07 -30.56 14.62
N SER A 337 -0.37 -31.72 14.12
CA SER A 337 -0.59 -31.95 12.68
C SER A 337 -1.94 -32.57 12.35
N HIS A 338 -2.46 -32.33 11.15
CA HIS A 338 -3.71 -32.89 10.65
C HIS A 338 -4.93 -32.65 11.57
N VAL A 339 -4.99 -31.48 12.21
CA VAL A 339 -6.15 -31.01 12.98
C VAL A 339 -6.90 -29.94 12.19
N THR A 340 -8.23 -30.03 12.17
CA THR A 340 -9.12 -29.04 11.56
C THR A 340 -10.02 -28.40 12.62
N PHE A 341 -10.18 -27.08 12.57
CA PHE A 341 -11.24 -26.34 13.25
C PHE A 341 -12.19 -25.75 12.21
N GLU A 342 -13.49 -26.03 12.32
CA GLU A 342 -14.48 -25.59 11.33
C GLU A 342 -15.83 -25.14 11.88
N GLY A 343 -16.40 -24.08 11.28
CA GLY A 343 -17.74 -23.59 11.64
C GLY A 343 -17.87 -23.00 13.04
N LEU A 344 -16.75 -22.60 13.68
CA LEU A 344 -16.74 -22.11 15.07
C LEU A 344 -16.73 -20.58 15.12
N THR A 345 -17.36 -20.01 16.14
CA THR A 345 -17.07 -18.62 16.58
C THR A 345 -16.04 -18.65 17.70
N ILE A 346 -15.00 -17.82 17.61
CA ILE A 346 -13.91 -17.71 18.58
C ILE A 346 -13.82 -16.25 19.01
N GLU A 347 -14.21 -15.94 20.25
CA GLU A 347 -14.48 -14.55 20.64
C GLU A 347 -14.24 -14.17 22.11
N ALA A 348 -14.27 -12.85 22.35
CA ALA A 348 -14.31 -12.22 23.67
C ALA A 348 -13.17 -12.62 24.62
N GLY A 349 -11.98 -12.90 24.08
CA GLY A 349 -10.74 -13.02 24.85
C GLY A 349 -9.89 -11.75 24.78
N ARG A 350 -9.06 -11.50 25.79
CA ARG A 350 -7.99 -10.47 25.75
C ARG A 350 -6.80 -10.98 24.92
N GLY A 351 -6.56 -12.29 24.91
CA GLY A 351 -5.54 -12.94 24.08
C GLY A 351 -5.86 -13.01 22.58
N SER A 352 -5.14 -13.88 21.88
CA SER A 352 -5.41 -14.20 20.46
C SER A 352 -6.40 -15.37 20.34
N GLY A 353 -7.00 -15.59 19.16
CA GLY A 353 -7.93 -16.70 18.96
C GLY A 353 -7.23 -18.06 19.03
N ILE A 354 -6.36 -18.33 18.05
CA ILE A 354 -5.55 -19.56 17.99
C ILE A 354 -4.06 -19.20 17.92
N GLU A 355 -3.21 -19.90 18.65
CA GLU A 355 -1.75 -19.83 18.50
C GLU A 355 -1.14 -21.20 18.18
N MET A 356 -0.52 -21.32 17.00
CA MET A 356 0.13 -22.52 16.50
C MET A 356 1.65 -22.34 16.46
N ASN A 357 2.39 -23.26 17.06
CA ASN A 357 3.84 -23.32 17.06
C ASN A 357 4.29 -24.67 16.50
N GLY A 358 4.90 -24.68 15.31
CA GLY A 358 5.28 -25.91 14.63
C GLY A 358 4.10 -26.75 14.12
N GLY A 359 4.38 -28.01 13.76
CA GLY A 359 3.38 -28.94 13.23
C GLY A 359 3.24 -28.93 11.70
N ALA A 360 2.21 -29.59 11.16
CA ALA A 360 1.95 -29.59 9.71
C ALA A 360 0.50 -29.87 9.30
N ASP A 361 0.07 -29.31 8.16
CA ASP A 361 -1.21 -29.66 7.50
C ASP A 361 -2.45 -29.52 8.44
N ASN A 362 -2.47 -28.48 9.28
CA ASN A 362 -3.65 -28.06 10.04
C ASN A 362 -4.51 -27.09 9.22
N ILE A 363 -5.82 -27.12 9.45
CA ILE A 363 -6.80 -26.32 8.71
C ILE A 363 -7.69 -25.54 9.69
N ILE A 364 -7.90 -24.25 9.42
CA ILE A 364 -8.88 -23.41 10.11
C ILE A 364 -9.81 -22.88 9.02
N THR A 365 -11.08 -23.27 9.05
CA THR A 365 -12.00 -23.00 7.93
C THR A 365 -13.44 -22.65 8.35
N GLY A 366 -14.14 -21.86 7.54
CA GLY A 366 -15.57 -21.56 7.74
C GLY A 366 -15.89 -20.91 9.10
N SER A 367 -14.90 -20.35 9.79
CA SER A 367 -14.99 -19.93 11.19
C SER A 367 -14.98 -18.41 11.32
N THR A 368 -15.56 -17.90 12.42
CA THR A 368 -15.62 -16.48 12.74
C THR A 368 -14.70 -16.17 13.92
N PHE A 369 -13.76 -15.26 13.72
CA PHE A 369 -12.90 -14.70 14.77
C PHE A 369 -13.34 -13.28 15.05
N ARG A 370 -13.74 -12.97 16.28
CA ARG A 370 -14.23 -11.62 16.60
C ARG A 370 -13.98 -11.19 18.02
N ASN A 371 -13.93 -9.88 18.27
CA ASN A 371 -13.91 -9.34 19.63
C ASN A 371 -12.74 -9.90 20.45
N LEU A 372 -11.55 -9.99 19.83
CA LEU A 372 -10.33 -10.54 20.43
C LEU A 372 -9.31 -9.41 20.64
N GLY A 373 -8.71 -9.31 21.83
CA GLY A 373 -7.70 -8.30 22.12
C GLY A 373 -6.38 -8.48 21.33
N GLY A 374 -6.08 -9.71 20.88
CA GLY A 374 -4.89 -10.08 20.12
C GLY A 374 -5.09 -10.15 18.60
N PHE A 375 -4.42 -11.13 17.97
CA PHE A 375 -4.67 -11.55 16.58
C PHE A 375 -5.80 -12.59 16.53
N ALA A 376 -6.44 -12.77 15.37
CA ALA A 376 -7.31 -13.94 15.16
C ALA A 376 -6.50 -15.25 15.24
N VAL A 377 -5.40 -15.34 14.49
CA VAL A 377 -4.50 -16.50 14.49
C VAL A 377 -3.03 -16.07 14.47
N LYS A 378 -2.21 -16.74 15.28
CA LYS A 378 -0.74 -16.67 15.20
C LYS A 378 -0.18 -18.03 14.78
N ILE A 379 0.74 -18.03 13.82
CA ILE A 379 1.47 -19.19 13.33
C ILE A 379 2.96 -18.87 13.41
N ASP A 380 3.73 -19.71 14.11
CA ASP A 380 5.19 -19.64 14.20
C ASP A 380 5.83 -20.98 13.85
N GLY A 381 6.31 -21.10 12.61
CA GLY A 381 6.88 -22.31 12.06
C GLY A 381 5.84 -23.35 11.64
N GLY A 382 6.29 -24.59 11.44
CA GLY A 382 5.48 -25.67 10.88
C GLY A 382 5.48 -25.68 9.35
N GLN A 383 4.59 -26.47 8.73
CA GLN A 383 4.45 -26.58 7.27
C GLN A 383 2.99 -26.72 6.83
N ARG A 384 2.61 -26.11 5.70
CA ARG A 384 1.33 -26.35 4.98
C ARG A 384 0.06 -26.14 5.81
N HIS A 385 0.10 -25.23 6.78
CA HIS A 385 -1.09 -24.76 7.49
C HIS A 385 -1.98 -23.91 6.58
N SER A 386 -3.31 -24.07 6.69
CA SER A 386 -4.30 -23.38 5.87
C SER A 386 -5.31 -22.62 6.72
N PHE A 387 -5.49 -21.33 6.45
CA PHE A 387 -6.55 -20.50 6.98
C PHE A 387 -7.43 -20.08 5.81
N ALA A 388 -8.60 -20.71 5.67
CA ALA A 388 -9.42 -20.63 4.46
C ALA A 388 -10.88 -20.26 4.76
N ALA A 389 -11.53 -19.43 3.94
CA ALA A 389 -12.97 -19.14 4.05
C ALA A 389 -13.44 -18.71 5.46
N ASN A 390 -12.63 -17.93 6.18
CA ASN A 390 -12.95 -17.44 7.53
C ASN A 390 -13.38 -15.97 7.48
N ARG A 391 -14.03 -15.52 8.57
CA ARG A 391 -14.38 -14.12 8.79
C ARG A 391 -13.67 -13.59 10.03
N VAL A 392 -12.96 -12.48 9.91
CA VAL A 392 -12.20 -11.85 11.00
C VAL A 392 -12.64 -10.40 11.17
N TYR A 393 -13.14 -10.03 12.36
CA TYR A 393 -13.48 -8.64 12.64
C TYR A 393 -13.32 -8.22 14.10
N ASN A 394 -13.27 -6.92 14.37
CA ASN A 394 -13.14 -6.37 15.73
C ASN A 394 -11.93 -6.94 16.51
N THR A 395 -10.77 -7.13 15.87
CA THR A 395 -9.55 -7.56 16.58
C THR A 395 -8.74 -6.35 17.07
N GLY A 396 -8.16 -6.46 18.26
CA GLY A 396 -7.33 -5.44 18.89
C GLY A 396 -5.98 -5.25 18.19
N VAL A 397 -5.45 -6.34 17.62
CA VAL A 397 -4.26 -6.36 16.75
C VAL A 397 -4.69 -6.81 15.35
N GLY A 398 -3.93 -7.63 14.64
CA GLY A 398 -4.21 -7.98 13.24
C GLY A 398 -5.16 -9.15 13.04
N GLY A 399 -5.17 -9.68 11.82
CA GLY A 399 -5.85 -10.92 11.47
C GLY A 399 -4.97 -12.14 11.73
N VAL A 400 -4.15 -12.52 10.74
CA VAL A 400 -3.25 -13.67 10.80
C VAL A 400 -1.78 -13.24 10.82
N SER A 401 -1.04 -13.64 11.86
CA SER A 401 0.43 -13.63 11.86
C SER A 401 0.94 -14.93 11.25
N LEU A 402 1.36 -14.90 9.99
CA LEU A 402 1.69 -16.07 9.16
C LEU A 402 3.21 -16.25 9.02
N LYS A 403 3.88 -16.81 10.04
CA LYS A 403 5.33 -17.08 9.97
C LYS A 403 5.61 -18.55 9.66
N GLY A 404 6.23 -18.85 8.52
CA GLY A 404 6.52 -20.21 8.10
C GLY A 404 7.69 -20.30 7.13
N GLY A 405 8.41 -21.42 7.18
CA GLY A 405 9.65 -21.63 6.41
C GLY A 405 10.90 -21.10 7.10
N ASP A 406 12.07 -21.45 6.56
CA ASP A 406 13.39 -21.08 7.09
C ASP A 406 14.19 -20.33 6.04
N ARG A 407 14.50 -19.05 6.32
CA ARG A 407 15.27 -18.18 5.43
C ARG A 407 16.73 -18.63 5.29
N ILE A 408 17.35 -19.21 6.32
CA ILE A 408 18.77 -19.64 6.23
C ILE A 408 18.92 -20.73 5.17
N THR A 409 17.98 -21.68 5.13
CA THR A 409 17.98 -22.80 4.18
C THR A 409 17.15 -22.57 2.91
N LEU A 410 16.38 -21.48 2.84
CA LEU A 410 15.35 -21.22 1.83
C LEU A 410 14.31 -22.36 1.71
N THR A 411 14.02 -23.02 2.83
CA THR A 411 12.99 -24.06 2.92
C THR A 411 11.61 -23.41 3.07
N PRO A 412 10.63 -23.66 2.19
CA PRO A 412 9.32 -23.02 2.26
C PRO A 412 8.47 -23.54 3.42
N GLY A 413 7.61 -22.66 3.97
CA GLY A 413 6.56 -23.01 4.92
C GLY A 413 5.28 -23.49 4.24
N GLU A 414 5.02 -23.07 3.00
CA GLU A 414 3.81 -23.39 2.23
C GLU A 414 2.48 -23.10 2.95
N HIS A 415 2.47 -22.13 3.88
CA HIS A 415 1.22 -21.73 4.53
C HIS A 415 0.35 -20.88 3.61
N GLU A 416 -0.97 -20.97 3.76
CA GLU A 416 -1.92 -20.20 2.96
C GLU A 416 -2.96 -19.47 3.83
N VAL A 417 -3.25 -18.22 3.47
CA VAL A 417 -4.40 -17.43 3.94
C VAL A 417 -5.26 -17.11 2.72
N ILE A 418 -6.44 -17.73 2.62
CA ILE A 418 -7.27 -17.67 1.41
C ILE A 418 -8.77 -17.52 1.65
N ASP A 419 -9.50 -17.01 0.65
CA ASP A 419 -10.97 -16.92 0.62
C ASP A 419 -11.59 -16.20 1.84
N SER A 420 -10.82 -15.41 2.60
CA SER A 420 -11.20 -14.91 3.93
C SER A 420 -11.45 -13.40 3.95
N GLU A 421 -12.41 -12.97 4.78
CA GLU A 421 -12.80 -11.57 4.98
C GLU A 421 -12.14 -11.01 6.26
N PHE A 422 -11.54 -9.83 6.17
CA PHE A 422 -10.90 -9.13 7.28
C PHE A 422 -11.39 -7.67 7.36
N SER A 423 -12.05 -7.28 8.46
CA SER A 423 -12.53 -5.90 8.66
C SER A 423 -12.42 -5.39 10.10
N ASN A 424 -12.26 -4.08 10.31
CA ASN A 424 -12.17 -3.48 11.65
C ASN A 424 -11.14 -4.16 12.59
N TYR A 425 -9.97 -4.47 12.04
CA TYR A 425 -8.81 -4.95 12.79
C TYR A 425 -7.91 -3.76 13.19
N SER A 426 -6.93 -4.01 14.06
CA SER A 426 -6.03 -3.01 14.67
C SER A 426 -6.69 -2.03 15.64
N ARG A 427 -7.85 -2.39 16.24
CA ARG A 427 -8.64 -1.49 17.12
C ARG A 427 -7.86 -0.91 18.29
N LEU A 428 -6.95 -1.69 18.88
CA LEU A 428 -6.19 -1.30 20.06
C LEU A 428 -4.77 -0.89 19.70
N LYS A 429 -4.13 -1.56 18.73
CA LYS A 429 -2.80 -1.21 18.22
C LYS A 429 -2.87 -0.88 16.73
N ALA A 430 -3.01 0.40 16.41
CA ALA A 430 -3.33 0.85 15.06
C ALA A 430 -2.22 0.60 14.02
N THR A 431 -0.93 0.65 14.38
CA THR A 431 0.16 0.50 13.40
C THR A 431 0.89 -0.84 13.47
N TYR A 432 1.34 -1.30 12.29
CA TYR A 432 1.99 -2.59 12.06
C TYR A 432 1.25 -3.83 12.60
N SER A 433 -0.08 -3.79 12.56
CA SER A 433 -1.00 -4.87 12.97
C SER A 433 -1.88 -5.37 11.79
N PRO A 434 -1.29 -5.79 10.65
CA PRO A 434 -2.02 -6.05 9.41
C PRO A 434 -3.09 -7.15 9.50
N ALA A 435 -4.02 -7.18 8.53
CA ALA A 435 -4.88 -8.34 8.30
C ALA A 435 -4.04 -9.60 8.08
N VAL A 436 -2.93 -9.52 7.34
CA VAL A 436 -1.93 -10.60 7.24
C VAL A 436 -0.50 -10.09 7.40
N ASP A 437 0.23 -10.60 8.40
CA ASP A 437 1.68 -10.42 8.56
C ASP A 437 2.40 -11.68 8.05
N ILE A 438 2.78 -11.68 6.77
CA ILE A 438 3.41 -12.83 6.10
C ILE A 438 4.93 -12.79 6.24
N VAL A 439 5.49 -13.82 6.88
CA VAL A 439 6.92 -13.90 7.21
C VAL A 439 7.52 -15.27 6.84
N GLY A 440 8.77 -15.26 6.39
CA GLY A 440 9.59 -16.47 6.27
C GLY A 440 9.94 -16.81 4.82
N VAL A 441 9.47 -17.97 4.34
CA VAL A 441 9.73 -18.43 2.95
C VAL A 441 8.49 -19.13 2.37
N GLY A 442 8.10 -18.79 1.14
CA GLY A 442 7.22 -19.64 0.32
C GLY A 442 5.76 -19.77 0.78
N ASN A 443 5.25 -18.83 1.59
CA ASN A 443 3.85 -18.75 2.01
C ASN A 443 3.00 -17.92 1.01
N ARG A 444 1.67 -18.07 1.04
CA ARG A 444 0.70 -17.50 0.08
C ARG A 444 -0.45 -16.74 0.77
N VAL A 445 -0.87 -15.62 0.19
CA VAL A 445 -2.08 -14.86 0.59
C VAL A 445 -2.92 -14.58 -0.66
N ALA A 446 -4.12 -15.15 -0.76
CA ALA A 446 -4.91 -15.01 -2.00
C ALA A 446 -6.45 -15.05 -1.88
N HIS A 447 -7.16 -14.35 -2.77
CA HIS A 447 -8.64 -14.30 -2.80
C HIS A 447 -9.29 -13.84 -1.50
N ASN A 448 -8.62 -12.96 -0.74
CA ASN A 448 -9.16 -12.36 0.48
C ASN A 448 -9.77 -10.99 0.19
N GLU A 449 -10.64 -10.52 1.08
CA GLU A 449 -11.18 -9.15 1.12
C GLU A 449 -10.69 -8.50 2.42
N MET A 450 -10.04 -7.34 2.36
CA MET A 450 -9.40 -6.70 3.52
C MET A 450 -9.73 -5.20 3.59
N TYR A 451 -10.52 -4.78 4.58
CA TYR A 451 -11.04 -3.42 4.66
C TYR A 451 -11.21 -2.85 6.08
N ASP A 452 -11.72 -1.61 6.19
CA ASP A 452 -11.99 -0.88 7.43
C ASP A 452 -10.81 -0.90 8.42
N ALA A 453 -9.63 -0.39 8.04
CA ALA A 453 -8.44 -0.45 8.89
C ALA A 453 -7.61 0.85 8.95
N PRO A 454 -7.09 1.23 10.14
CA PRO A 454 -6.31 2.48 10.29
C PRO A 454 -4.98 2.47 9.52
N HIS A 455 -4.48 1.29 9.13
CA HIS A 455 -3.14 1.08 8.59
C HIS A 455 -3.12 -0.03 7.51
N MET A 456 -1.95 -0.61 7.22
CA MET A 456 -1.74 -1.57 6.13
C MET A 456 -2.56 -2.87 6.25
N ALA A 457 -2.95 -3.44 5.11
CA ALA A 457 -3.65 -4.72 5.04
C ALA A 457 -2.68 -5.92 5.06
N ILE A 458 -1.61 -5.85 4.27
CA ILE A 458 -0.61 -6.93 4.17
C ILE A 458 0.79 -6.37 4.46
N ARG A 459 1.49 -7.00 5.40
CA ARG A 459 2.92 -6.76 5.63
C ARG A 459 3.72 -7.99 5.23
N LEU A 460 4.68 -7.82 4.33
CA LEU A 460 5.50 -8.90 3.78
C LEU A 460 6.95 -8.78 4.25
N LYS A 461 7.54 -9.91 4.69
CA LYS A 461 8.96 -10.03 5.08
C LYS A 461 9.51 -11.42 4.82
N GLY A 462 10.37 -11.58 3.82
CA GLY A 462 11.01 -12.86 3.57
C GLY A 462 11.22 -13.14 2.11
N ASN A 463 11.04 -14.40 1.73
CA ASN A 463 11.49 -14.91 0.45
C ASN A 463 10.41 -15.74 -0.25
N ASP A 464 10.36 -15.69 -1.59
CA ASP A 464 9.48 -16.51 -2.43
C ASP A 464 7.98 -16.49 -2.05
N HIS A 465 7.49 -15.44 -1.38
CA HIS A 465 6.07 -15.30 -1.03
C HIS A 465 5.20 -14.93 -2.23
N ILE A 466 3.93 -15.33 -2.21
CA ILE A 466 2.94 -14.98 -3.24
C ILE A 466 1.77 -14.21 -2.59
N VAL A 467 1.48 -13.01 -3.08
CA VAL A 467 0.31 -12.20 -2.70
C VAL A 467 -0.51 -11.93 -3.95
N GLU A 468 -1.68 -12.56 -4.08
CA GLU A 468 -2.42 -12.53 -5.34
C GLU A 468 -3.95 -12.54 -5.25
N TYR A 469 -4.65 -11.92 -6.19
CA TYR A 469 -6.12 -11.91 -6.24
C TYR A 469 -6.82 -11.39 -4.98
N ASN A 470 -6.14 -10.62 -4.13
CA ASN A 470 -6.77 -10.00 -2.97
C ASN A 470 -7.46 -8.69 -3.36
N ASP A 471 -8.60 -8.43 -2.75
CA ASP A 471 -9.30 -7.16 -2.80
C ASP A 471 -9.03 -6.38 -1.50
N ILE A 472 -8.60 -5.13 -1.61
CA ILE A 472 -8.10 -4.33 -0.48
C ILE A 472 -8.59 -2.90 -0.63
N HIS A 473 -9.49 -2.46 0.26
CA HIS A 473 -10.06 -1.12 0.21
C HIS A 473 -10.34 -0.53 1.59
N ASP A 474 -10.53 0.79 1.69
CA ASP A 474 -10.79 1.46 2.99
C ASP A 474 -9.76 1.09 4.08
N VAL A 475 -8.49 0.99 3.69
CA VAL A 475 -7.34 0.79 4.57
C VAL A 475 -6.42 2.02 4.54
N LEU A 476 -5.45 2.08 5.46
CA LEU A 476 -4.65 3.28 5.75
C LEU A 476 -5.46 4.46 6.30
N LEU A 477 -6.67 4.21 6.86
CA LEU A 477 -7.66 5.22 7.24
C LEU A 477 -7.13 6.30 8.19
N GLU A 478 -6.12 5.98 9.00
CA GLU A 478 -5.56 6.91 9.98
C GLU A 478 -4.10 7.28 9.73
N THR A 479 -3.42 6.74 8.71
CA THR A 479 -1.95 6.77 8.65
C THR A 479 -1.38 7.20 7.29
N SER A 480 -0.06 7.47 7.27
CA SER A 480 0.73 7.83 6.09
C SER A 480 2.12 7.21 6.16
N ASP A 481 2.88 7.26 5.04
CA ASP A 481 4.18 6.58 4.88
C ASP A 481 4.04 5.06 5.09
N ALA A 482 2.96 4.52 4.54
CA ALA A 482 2.58 3.12 4.62
C ALA A 482 1.88 2.69 3.32
N GLY A 483 2.13 1.43 2.93
CA GLY A 483 1.48 0.78 1.81
C GLY A 483 0.33 -0.08 2.29
N ALA A 484 -0.75 -0.19 1.52
CA ALA A 484 -1.79 -1.20 1.75
C ALA A 484 -1.18 -2.62 1.65
N ILE A 485 -0.24 -2.81 0.71
CA ILE A 485 0.77 -3.87 0.74
C ILE A 485 2.15 -3.23 1.01
N TYR A 486 2.85 -3.65 2.05
CA TYR A 486 4.12 -3.06 2.51
C TYR A 486 5.22 -4.10 2.76
N MET A 487 6.43 -3.84 2.28
CA MET A 487 7.68 -4.51 2.68
C MET A 487 8.84 -3.51 2.70
N GLY A 488 9.95 -3.79 3.40
CA GLY A 488 11.07 -2.84 3.40
C GLY A 488 12.31 -3.14 4.23
N ARG A 489 13.40 -2.46 3.86
CA ARG A 489 14.65 -2.36 4.64
C ARG A 489 15.48 -3.64 4.76
N ASP A 490 15.40 -4.55 3.78
CA ASP A 490 16.25 -5.75 3.68
C ASP A 490 16.51 -6.09 2.20
N TRP A 491 17.78 -6.24 1.79
CA TRP A 491 18.11 -6.68 0.43
C TRP A 491 17.91 -8.19 0.25
N SER A 492 17.98 -8.98 1.32
CA SER A 492 17.91 -10.44 1.25
C SER A 492 16.49 -10.98 1.07
N GLU A 493 15.45 -10.13 1.13
CA GLU A 493 14.03 -10.48 0.97
C GLU A 493 13.64 -10.55 -0.52
N GLN A 494 14.20 -11.55 -1.23
CA GLN A 494 14.12 -11.74 -2.68
C GLN A 494 13.03 -12.75 -3.10
N GLY A 495 12.59 -12.66 -4.36
CA GLY A 495 11.74 -13.69 -5.01
C GLY A 495 10.24 -13.55 -4.74
N ASN A 496 9.85 -12.53 -3.98
CA ASN A 496 8.44 -12.28 -3.65
C ASN A 496 7.65 -11.80 -4.88
N VAL A 497 6.40 -12.23 -4.99
CA VAL A 497 5.48 -11.91 -6.08
C VAL A 497 4.21 -11.26 -5.53
N ILE A 498 3.86 -10.08 -6.04
CA ILE A 498 2.63 -9.34 -5.75
C ILE A 498 1.88 -9.16 -7.07
N ARG A 499 0.78 -9.89 -7.28
CA ARG A 499 0.11 -9.92 -8.59
C ARG A 499 -1.40 -9.94 -8.56
N TYR A 500 -2.06 -9.37 -9.56
CA TYR A 500 -3.52 -9.49 -9.72
C TYR A 500 -4.33 -9.06 -8.48
N ASN A 501 -3.81 -8.18 -7.64
CA ASN A 501 -4.57 -7.61 -6.52
C ASN A 501 -5.31 -6.35 -6.99
N TYR A 502 -6.46 -6.07 -6.40
CA TYR A 502 -7.17 -4.81 -6.55
C TYR A 502 -7.03 -4.03 -5.25
N LEU A 503 -6.54 -2.79 -5.35
CA LEU A 503 -6.30 -1.91 -4.22
C LEU A 503 -7.01 -0.59 -4.49
N HIS A 504 -8.11 -0.30 -3.79
CA HIS A 504 -8.94 0.86 -4.09
C HIS A 504 -9.37 1.65 -2.86
N ASP A 505 -9.86 2.87 -3.07
CA ASP A 505 -10.40 3.75 -2.02
C ASP A 505 -9.49 3.91 -0.79
N LEU A 506 -8.19 4.10 -1.04
CA LEU A 506 -7.14 4.22 -0.02
C LEU A 506 -7.13 5.61 0.63
N GLN A 507 -8.10 5.85 1.51
CA GLN A 507 -8.44 7.14 2.10
C GLN A 507 -7.92 7.28 3.54
N GLY A 508 -6.75 7.87 3.76
CA GLY A 508 -6.34 8.20 5.14
C GLY A 508 -6.90 9.53 5.67
N TYR A 509 -6.50 9.88 6.90
CA TYR A 509 -7.10 10.95 7.73
C TYR A 509 -7.22 12.34 7.09
N ALA A 510 -6.45 12.61 6.03
CA ALA A 510 -6.66 13.71 5.11
C ALA A 510 -6.23 13.28 3.69
N GLN A 511 -6.79 13.92 2.67
CA GLN A 511 -6.37 13.66 1.28
C GLN A 511 -4.93 14.17 1.05
N GLY A 512 -4.12 13.39 0.32
CA GLY A 512 -2.80 13.83 -0.13
C GLY A 512 -1.63 13.60 0.84
N VAL A 513 -1.84 12.88 1.96
CA VAL A 513 -0.84 12.82 3.05
C VAL A 513 0.16 11.66 2.97
N GLY A 514 0.14 10.82 1.92
CA GLY A 514 1.15 9.78 1.70
C GLY A 514 0.66 8.35 1.93
N GLN A 515 -0.60 8.05 1.57
CA GLN A 515 -1.09 6.68 1.40
C GLN A 515 -0.51 6.08 0.12
N ILE A 516 -0.15 4.80 0.17
CA ILE A 516 0.44 4.09 -0.98
C ILE A 516 -0.31 2.78 -1.20
N GLY A 517 -0.56 2.39 -2.46
CA GLY A 517 -1.08 1.05 -2.78
C GLY A 517 -0.04 -0.03 -2.46
N ILE A 518 1.02 -0.11 -3.27
CA ILE A 518 2.13 -1.04 -3.05
C ILE A 518 3.40 -0.26 -2.71
N TYR A 519 3.93 -0.47 -1.49
CA TYR A 519 5.13 0.21 -0.99
C TYR A 519 6.27 -0.81 -0.81
N LEU A 520 7.23 -0.77 -1.73
CA LEU A 520 8.54 -1.41 -1.57
C LEU A 520 9.48 -0.41 -0.90
N ASP A 521 9.36 -0.28 0.42
CA ASP A 521 10.03 0.72 1.25
C ASP A 521 11.52 0.45 1.45
N ASP A 522 12.29 1.50 1.75
CA ASP A 522 13.70 1.47 2.15
C ASP A 522 14.55 0.39 1.47
N MET A 523 14.75 0.56 0.17
CA MET A 523 15.60 -0.28 -0.66
C MET A 523 15.18 -1.77 -0.71
N ALA A 524 13.91 -2.10 -0.43
CA ALA A 524 13.32 -3.41 -0.77
C ALA A 524 13.61 -3.79 -2.23
N SER A 525 14.03 -5.03 -2.44
CA SER A 525 14.73 -5.45 -3.65
C SER A 525 14.29 -6.84 -4.10
N GLY A 526 14.46 -7.15 -5.39
CA GLY A 526 14.18 -8.49 -5.92
C GLY A 526 12.72 -8.94 -5.89
N THR A 527 11.78 -7.99 -5.82
CA THR A 527 10.34 -8.26 -5.77
C THR A 527 9.70 -8.03 -7.15
N THR A 528 8.78 -8.92 -7.52
CA THR A 528 8.02 -8.87 -8.77
C THR A 528 6.60 -8.39 -8.50
N VAL A 529 6.21 -7.29 -9.12
CA VAL A 529 4.92 -6.61 -8.96
C VAL A 529 4.25 -6.48 -10.33
N TYR A 530 3.18 -7.23 -10.58
CA TYR A 530 2.54 -7.21 -11.90
C TYR A 530 1.04 -7.51 -11.94
N GLY A 531 0.34 -6.94 -12.92
CA GLY A 531 -1.09 -7.21 -13.09
C GLY A 531 -1.96 -6.68 -11.97
N ASN A 532 -1.46 -5.81 -11.08
CA ASN A 532 -2.26 -5.22 -10.01
C ASN A 532 -3.02 -3.99 -10.54
N ILE A 533 -4.23 -3.77 -10.03
CA ILE A 533 -5.02 -2.55 -10.27
C ILE A 533 -5.03 -1.74 -8.98
N ILE A 534 -4.65 -0.46 -9.07
CA ILE A 534 -4.61 0.44 -7.93
C ILE A 534 -5.41 1.69 -8.28
N GLN A 535 -6.54 1.91 -7.62
CA GLN A 535 -7.47 3.01 -7.89
C GLN A 535 -7.65 3.93 -6.67
N ASN A 536 -8.02 5.20 -6.89
CA ASN A 536 -8.38 6.16 -5.84
C ASN A 536 -7.41 6.17 -4.64
N SER A 537 -6.13 6.37 -4.92
CA SER A 537 -5.05 6.41 -3.94
C SER A 537 -4.25 7.71 -4.04
N ASP A 538 -3.57 8.11 -2.97
CA ASP A 538 -2.66 9.25 -3.03
C ASP A 538 -1.33 8.91 -3.77
N ARG A 539 -0.95 7.64 -3.80
CA ARG A 539 0.09 7.11 -4.68
C ARG A 539 -0.17 5.65 -4.99
N GLY A 540 -0.26 5.29 -6.27
CA GLY A 540 -0.40 3.90 -6.69
C GLY A 540 0.73 3.03 -6.13
N MET A 541 1.99 3.38 -6.42
CA MET A 541 3.16 2.62 -5.97
C MET A 541 4.35 3.50 -5.56
N LEU A 542 5.13 3.04 -4.58
CA LEU A 542 6.44 3.61 -4.23
C LEU A 542 7.50 2.52 -4.13
N ILE A 543 8.51 2.63 -4.98
CA ILE A 543 9.72 1.82 -4.96
C ILE A 543 10.85 2.67 -4.39
N GLY A 544 11.17 2.44 -3.11
CA GLY A 544 12.01 3.28 -2.28
C GLY A 544 13.51 3.09 -2.47
N GLY A 545 14.02 3.29 -3.70
CA GLY A 545 15.47 3.23 -3.98
C GLY A 545 16.06 1.81 -4.01
N GLY A 546 15.20 0.80 -4.06
CA GLY A 546 15.59 -0.61 -4.15
C GLY A 546 16.22 -1.01 -5.47
N ARG A 547 16.67 -2.27 -5.56
CA ARG A 547 17.33 -2.82 -6.74
C ARG A 547 16.71 -4.14 -7.20
N SER A 548 16.84 -4.46 -8.48
CA SER A 548 16.38 -5.72 -9.08
C SER A 548 14.87 -6.00 -8.94
N ASN A 549 14.02 -4.97 -8.77
CA ASN A 549 12.56 -5.14 -8.76
C ASN A 549 11.98 -5.15 -10.18
N LEU A 550 10.96 -5.97 -10.44
CA LEU A 550 10.21 -6.00 -11.70
C LEU A 550 8.83 -5.38 -11.46
N ILE A 551 8.53 -4.23 -12.07
CA ILE A 551 7.24 -3.53 -11.95
C ILE A 551 6.60 -3.46 -13.34
N VAL A 552 5.76 -4.42 -13.69
CA VAL A 552 5.23 -4.55 -15.06
C VAL A 552 3.74 -4.82 -15.14
N ASN A 553 3.07 -4.43 -16.22
CA ASN A 553 1.67 -4.81 -16.47
C ASN A 553 0.67 -4.38 -15.38
N ASN A 554 0.95 -3.33 -14.60
CA ASN A 554 0.04 -2.81 -13.57
C ASN A 554 -0.81 -1.65 -14.12
N MET A 555 -1.96 -1.40 -13.49
CA MET A 555 -2.83 -0.25 -13.79
C MET A 555 -2.93 0.68 -12.59
N MET A 556 -2.63 1.96 -12.79
CA MET A 556 -2.81 3.02 -11.79
C MET A 556 -3.91 3.98 -12.26
N LEU A 557 -5.02 4.01 -11.54
CA LEU A 557 -6.28 4.66 -11.93
C LEU A 557 -6.66 5.74 -10.92
N ASP A 558 -7.20 6.87 -11.41
CA ASP A 558 -7.84 7.94 -10.62
C ASP A 558 -7.12 8.31 -9.29
N SER A 559 -5.79 8.30 -9.31
CA SER A 559 -4.94 8.49 -8.14
C SER A 559 -4.19 9.82 -8.23
N ASN A 560 -3.83 10.43 -7.10
CA ASN A 560 -3.06 11.68 -7.13
C ASN A 560 -1.71 11.48 -7.83
N ARG A 561 -1.06 10.33 -7.60
CA ARG A 561 0.24 9.95 -8.15
C ARG A 561 0.20 8.49 -8.60
N SER A 562 0.89 8.15 -9.69
CA SER A 562 0.97 6.77 -10.18
C SER A 562 2.05 5.99 -9.43
N MET A 563 3.16 5.67 -10.08
CA MET A 563 4.32 5.03 -9.47
C MET A 563 5.42 6.09 -9.23
N THR A 564 6.11 5.98 -8.10
CA THR A 564 7.39 6.65 -7.87
C THR A 564 8.49 5.61 -7.69
N LEU A 565 9.57 5.71 -8.46
CA LEU A 565 10.82 4.95 -8.26
C LEU A 565 11.90 5.95 -7.87
N ASP A 566 12.23 6.01 -6.58
CA ASP A 566 13.20 6.97 -6.04
C ASP A 566 14.64 6.41 -6.02
N ALA A 567 15.58 7.21 -5.51
CA ALA A 567 16.99 6.83 -5.33
C ALA A 567 17.48 7.16 -3.92
N ARG A 568 16.65 6.95 -2.88
CA ARG A 568 16.90 7.44 -1.50
C ARG A 568 18.23 6.99 -0.90
N GLY A 569 18.73 5.81 -1.28
CA GLY A 569 20.05 5.30 -0.88
C GLY A 569 21.22 6.19 -1.33
N LEU A 570 21.07 6.97 -2.41
CA LEU A 570 22.06 7.96 -2.85
C LEU A 570 21.92 9.32 -2.15
N GLY A 571 20.91 9.48 -1.28
CA GLY A 571 20.62 10.71 -0.55
C GLY A 571 20.56 10.48 0.96
N GLY A 572 19.49 10.96 1.59
CA GLY A 572 19.33 10.98 3.06
C GLY A 572 19.26 9.61 3.75
N TRP A 573 19.25 8.51 3.00
CA TRP A 573 19.27 7.14 3.53
C TRP A 573 20.60 6.40 3.30
N SER A 574 21.62 7.07 2.78
CA SER A 574 22.92 6.47 2.42
C SER A 574 23.61 5.72 3.58
N ASP A 575 23.45 6.19 4.83
CA ASP A 575 24.05 5.54 6.01
C ASP A 575 23.50 4.12 6.26
N THR A 576 22.31 3.80 5.73
CA THR A 576 21.69 2.47 5.90
C THR A 576 22.25 1.41 4.96
N CYS A 577 22.81 1.80 3.81
CA CYS A 577 23.41 0.93 2.79
C CYS A 577 24.95 0.95 2.79
N GLN A 578 25.57 1.75 3.68
CA GLN A 578 27.01 1.72 3.95
C GLN A 578 27.39 0.61 4.94
N ALA A 579 28.69 0.34 5.09
CA ALA A 579 29.21 -0.68 5.99
C ALA A 579 28.79 -0.44 7.46
N GLY A 580 28.19 -1.45 8.09
CA GLY A 580 27.59 -1.33 9.43
C GLY A 580 26.18 -0.71 9.45
N GLY A 581 25.66 -0.27 8.30
CA GLY A 581 24.27 0.12 8.11
C GLY A 581 23.33 -1.08 8.09
N VAL A 582 22.04 -0.84 8.41
CA VAL A 582 21.04 -1.90 8.61
C VAL A 582 20.84 -2.82 7.40
N MET A 583 20.97 -2.32 6.17
CA MET A 583 20.86 -3.15 4.96
C MET A 583 22.01 -4.15 4.87
N VAL A 584 23.24 -3.70 5.15
CA VAL A 584 24.43 -4.55 5.17
C VAL A 584 24.33 -5.58 6.28
N THR A 585 23.97 -5.17 7.51
CA THR A 585 23.82 -6.10 8.65
C THR A 585 22.76 -7.17 8.40
N ARG A 586 21.66 -6.85 7.71
CA ARG A 586 20.62 -7.84 7.36
C ARG A 586 21.06 -8.79 6.25
N LEU A 587 21.73 -8.28 5.22
CA LEU A 587 22.32 -9.12 4.17
C LEU A 587 23.37 -10.08 4.73
N GLU A 588 24.28 -9.59 5.57
CA GLU A 588 25.34 -10.37 6.23
C GLU A 588 24.81 -11.39 7.26
N ALA A 589 23.56 -11.26 7.72
CA ALA A 589 22.91 -12.25 8.59
C ALA A 589 22.46 -13.50 7.81
N MET A 590 22.27 -13.40 6.50
CA MET A 590 21.90 -14.51 5.61
C MET A 590 23.15 -15.10 4.92
N PRO A 591 23.18 -16.39 4.57
CA PRO A 591 24.31 -17.01 3.85
C PRO A 591 24.29 -16.66 2.34
N TYR A 592 24.17 -15.37 2.01
CA TYR A 592 23.84 -14.87 0.66
C TYR A 592 24.90 -15.14 -0.43
N GLN A 593 26.07 -15.66 -0.07
CA GLN A 593 27.17 -16.04 -0.98
C GLN A 593 27.37 -17.56 -1.08
N ASP A 594 26.64 -18.35 -0.29
CA ASP A 594 26.72 -19.82 -0.25
C ASP A 594 25.45 -20.45 -0.85
N GLU A 595 25.48 -21.75 -1.14
CA GLU A 595 24.28 -22.48 -1.56
C GLU A 595 23.28 -22.66 -0.40
N PRO A 596 21.95 -22.56 -0.63
CA PRO A 596 21.28 -22.39 -1.93
C PRO A 596 21.06 -20.92 -2.36
N TRP A 597 21.54 -19.95 -1.59
CA TRP A 597 21.31 -18.52 -1.88
C TRP A 597 22.04 -18.04 -3.12
N ALA A 598 23.28 -18.49 -3.34
CA ALA A 598 24.11 -18.07 -4.45
C ALA A 598 23.51 -18.43 -5.83
N SER A 599 22.90 -19.62 -5.95
CA SER A 599 22.21 -20.06 -7.17
C SER A 599 20.78 -19.51 -7.29
N ARG A 600 20.05 -19.37 -6.17
CA ARG A 600 18.66 -18.87 -6.19
C ARG A 600 18.57 -17.35 -6.42
N TYR A 601 19.50 -16.58 -5.85
CA TYR A 601 19.55 -15.11 -5.92
C TYR A 601 20.98 -14.58 -6.23
N PRO A 602 21.61 -14.95 -7.35
CA PRO A 602 23.02 -14.63 -7.64
C PRO A 602 23.33 -13.13 -7.64
N GLN A 603 22.35 -12.26 -7.89
CA GLN A 603 22.47 -10.81 -7.75
C GLN A 603 22.89 -10.34 -6.35
N LEU A 604 22.60 -11.11 -5.29
CA LEU A 604 23.02 -10.77 -3.94
C LEU A 604 24.52 -10.93 -3.75
N THR A 605 25.14 -11.93 -4.39
CA THR A 605 26.55 -12.32 -4.16
C THR A 605 27.54 -11.16 -4.39
N THR A 606 27.19 -10.21 -5.25
CA THR A 606 27.99 -9.03 -5.64
C THR A 606 27.47 -7.70 -5.08
N THR A 607 26.31 -7.68 -4.40
CA THR A 607 25.60 -6.45 -4.00
C THR A 607 26.47 -5.44 -3.23
N LEU A 608 27.32 -5.90 -2.30
CA LEU A 608 28.22 -5.03 -1.54
C LEU A 608 29.37 -4.42 -2.37
N SER A 609 29.77 -5.09 -3.46
CA SER A 609 30.80 -4.59 -4.38
C SER A 609 30.25 -3.77 -5.55
N ASP A 610 28.95 -3.88 -5.82
CA ASP A 610 28.27 -3.25 -6.94
C ASP A 610 27.37 -2.10 -6.48
N SER A 611 28.01 -0.98 -6.13
CA SER A 611 27.38 0.30 -5.77
C SER A 611 26.14 0.14 -4.87
N PRO A 612 26.26 -0.43 -3.65
CA PRO A 612 25.13 -0.99 -2.89
C PRO A 612 23.95 -0.03 -2.66
N CYS A 613 24.22 1.28 -2.51
CA CYS A 613 23.23 2.32 -2.32
C CYS A 613 22.47 2.76 -3.60
N SER A 614 22.83 2.25 -4.77
CA SER A 614 22.26 2.64 -6.06
C SER A 614 21.03 1.79 -6.42
N PRO A 615 19.94 2.38 -6.95
CA PRO A 615 18.72 1.67 -7.35
C PRO A 615 18.88 0.93 -8.71
N LEU A 616 19.80 -0.03 -8.77
CA LEU A 616 20.20 -0.72 -10.00
C LEU A 616 19.22 -1.84 -10.41
N TYR A 617 19.22 -2.18 -11.69
CA TYR A 617 18.58 -3.36 -12.28
C TYR A 617 17.06 -3.47 -12.09
N ASN A 618 16.37 -2.40 -11.67
CA ASN A 618 14.91 -2.35 -11.67
C ASN A 618 14.39 -2.33 -13.12
N THR A 619 13.27 -2.99 -13.37
CA THR A 619 12.57 -2.96 -14.67
C THR A 619 11.17 -2.38 -14.49
N VAL A 620 10.81 -1.38 -15.29
CA VAL A 620 9.48 -0.72 -15.29
C VAL A 620 8.94 -0.67 -16.72
N ALA A 621 7.97 -1.50 -17.05
CA ALA A 621 7.43 -1.62 -18.41
C ALA A 621 5.98 -2.09 -18.46
N ASN A 622 5.27 -1.79 -19.54
CA ASN A 622 3.89 -2.16 -19.81
C ASN A 622 2.90 -1.73 -18.70
N ASN A 623 3.16 -0.67 -17.94
CA ASN A 623 2.19 -0.17 -16.97
C ASN A 623 1.27 0.89 -17.60
N VAL A 624 0.02 0.93 -17.13
CA VAL A 624 -1.04 1.83 -17.59
C VAL A 624 -1.35 2.86 -16.52
N VAL A 625 -1.48 4.12 -16.92
CA VAL A 625 -1.81 5.26 -16.04
C VAL A 625 -3.07 5.93 -16.58
N TYR A 626 -4.18 5.87 -15.86
CA TYR A 626 -5.45 6.51 -16.22
C TYR A 626 -5.81 7.60 -15.20
N ASN A 627 -6.17 8.80 -15.69
CA ASN A 627 -6.58 9.95 -14.86
C ASN A 627 -5.62 10.33 -13.71
N THR A 628 -4.37 9.90 -13.81
CA THR A 628 -3.37 9.94 -12.74
C THR A 628 -2.13 10.69 -13.25
N GLN A 629 -1.30 11.25 -12.36
CA GLN A 629 0.00 11.82 -12.76
C GLN A 629 0.94 10.77 -13.37
N GLU A 630 1.85 11.18 -14.25
CA GLU A 630 2.80 10.28 -14.91
C GLU A 630 3.79 9.61 -13.93
N LEU A 631 4.47 8.55 -14.38
CA LEU A 631 5.45 7.80 -13.58
C LEU A 631 6.61 8.72 -13.17
N SER A 632 6.88 8.83 -11.86
CA SER A 632 7.99 9.61 -11.31
C SER A 632 9.22 8.71 -11.11
N ILE A 633 10.10 8.65 -12.10
CA ILE A 633 11.30 7.81 -12.07
C ILE A 633 12.53 8.69 -11.89
N ASN A 634 13.33 8.43 -10.85
CA ASN A 634 14.59 9.13 -10.61
C ASN A 634 15.62 8.82 -11.71
N SER A 635 16.38 9.82 -12.16
CA SER A 635 17.37 9.67 -13.24
C SER A 635 18.45 8.62 -12.95
N ALA A 636 18.87 8.43 -11.70
CA ALA A 636 19.82 7.38 -11.34
C ALA A 636 19.20 5.98 -11.39
N ALA A 637 17.90 5.85 -11.10
CA ALA A 637 17.16 4.59 -11.23
C ALA A 637 16.86 4.26 -12.70
N ALA A 638 16.53 5.26 -13.52
CA ALA A 638 16.39 5.11 -14.96
C ALA A 638 17.72 4.69 -15.62
N ALA A 639 18.84 5.34 -15.28
CA ALA A 639 20.16 5.00 -15.81
C ALA A 639 20.71 3.66 -15.28
N GLY A 640 20.29 3.24 -14.08
CA GLY A 640 20.70 1.98 -13.46
C GLY A 640 19.85 0.77 -13.84
N GLY A 641 18.71 0.97 -14.50
CA GLY A 641 17.70 -0.06 -14.77
C GLY A 641 17.15 -0.01 -16.20
N THR A 642 15.97 -0.60 -16.37
CA THR A 642 15.27 -0.73 -17.65
C THR A 642 13.91 -0.03 -17.56
N ILE A 643 13.73 1.06 -18.30
CA ILE A 643 12.44 1.73 -18.45
C ILE A 643 11.90 1.41 -19.85
N GLY A 644 10.92 0.50 -19.91
CA GLY A 644 10.25 0.11 -21.15
C GLY A 644 9.07 1.01 -21.51
N PRO A 645 8.25 0.64 -22.52
CA PRO A 645 7.07 1.41 -22.87
C PRO A 645 6.07 1.38 -21.70
N ASN A 646 5.50 2.53 -21.35
CA ASN A 646 4.42 2.66 -20.38
C ASN A 646 3.42 3.67 -20.96
N TRP A 647 2.13 3.48 -20.73
CA TRP A 647 1.10 4.29 -21.41
C TRP A 647 0.25 5.09 -20.42
N ARG A 648 0.07 6.37 -20.72
CA ARG A 648 -0.74 7.30 -19.94
C ARG A 648 -1.89 7.83 -20.78
N THR A 649 -3.10 7.82 -20.22
CA THR A 649 -4.31 8.33 -20.85
C THR A 649 -5.22 9.06 -19.86
N THR A 650 -6.00 10.01 -20.36
CA THR A 650 -7.13 10.65 -19.65
C THR A 650 -8.48 10.27 -20.27
N SER A 651 -8.46 9.46 -21.32
CA SER A 651 -9.62 8.78 -21.90
C SER A 651 -9.66 7.35 -21.38
N ASP A 652 -10.87 6.79 -21.26
CA ASP A 652 -11.08 5.39 -20.88
C ASP A 652 -10.16 4.46 -21.72
N PRO A 653 -9.29 3.65 -21.09
CA PRO A 653 -8.36 2.76 -21.79
C PRO A 653 -9.05 1.63 -22.56
N GLY A 654 -10.36 1.43 -22.36
CA GLY A 654 -11.19 0.42 -23.00
C GLY A 654 -11.79 -0.59 -22.00
N PHE A 655 -12.18 -0.11 -20.82
CA PHE A 655 -12.89 -0.90 -19.83
C PHE A 655 -14.25 -1.39 -20.34
N VAL A 656 -14.74 -2.50 -19.76
CA VAL A 656 -16.05 -3.08 -20.12
C VAL A 656 -17.19 -2.24 -19.57
N ASP A 657 -17.14 -1.85 -18.29
CA ASP A 657 -18.13 -0.96 -17.68
C ASP A 657 -17.57 -0.19 -16.46
N LEU A 658 -16.70 0.79 -16.74
CA LEU A 658 -16.11 1.69 -15.74
C LEU A 658 -17.19 2.37 -14.84
N ALA A 659 -18.38 2.64 -15.37
CA ALA A 659 -19.44 3.32 -14.63
C ALA A 659 -20.07 2.46 -13.52
N ASN A 660 -19.94 1.14 -13.61
CA ASN A 660 -20.37 0.18 -12.59
C ASN A 660 -19.18 -0.55 -11.93
N GLY A 661 -17.93 -0.09 -12.16
CA GLY A 661 -16.72 -0.65 -11.56
C GLY A 661 -16.17 -1.92 -12.24
N ASP A 662 -16.63 -2.30 -13.43
CA ASP A 662 -16.02 -3.41 -14.19
C ASP A 662 -14.78 -2.92 -14.95
N LEU A 663 -13.62 -3.14 -14.32
CA LEU A 663 -12.30 -2.78 -14.83
C LEU A 663 -11.69 -3.86 -15.75
N SER A 664 -12.47 -4.87 -16.15
CA SER A 664 -12.09 -5.80 -17.23
C SER A 664 -11.89 -5.03 -18.54
N LEU A 665 -10.95 -5.48 -19.39
CA LEU A 665 -10.70 -4.84 -20.69
C LEU A 665 -11.47 -5.53 -21.81
N ALA A 666 -12.08 -4.73 -22.70
CA ALA A 666 -12.70 -5.25 -23.90
C ALA A 666 -11.63 -5.78 -24.89
N PRO A 667 -11.94 -6.78 -25.75
CA PRO A 667 -11.00 -7.25 -26.79
C PRO A 667 -10.60 -6.19 -27.83
N SER A 668 -11.30 -5.05 -27.86
CA SER A 668 -11.00 -3.88 -28.67
C SER A 668 -10.54 -2.67 -27.85
N ALA A 669 -10.07 -2.89 -26.62
CA ALA A 669 -9.60 -1.83 -25.73
C ALA A 669 -8.41 -1.09 -26.34
N GLN A 670 -8.36 0.24 -26.20
CA GLN A 670 -7.31 1.07 -26.78
C GLN A 670 -5.93 0.67 -26.25
N VAL A 671 -5.83 0.32 -24.96
CA VAL A 671 -4.59 -0.15 -24.33
C VAL A 671 -3.91 -1.28 -25.11
N LEU A 672 -4.67 -2.22 -25.69
CA LEU A 672 -4.12 -3.37 -26.43
C LEU A 672 -3.52 -2.99 -27.80
N SER A 673 -3.76 -1.76 -28.25
CA SER A 673 -3.13 -1.19 -29.45
C SER A 673 -1.96 -0.25 -29.15
N GLU A 674 -1.99 0.43 -27.99
CA GLU A 674 -0.95 1.37 -27.55
C GLU A 674 0.19 0.64 -26.79
N LEU A 675 -0.15 -0.44 -26.08
CA LEU A 675 0.75 -1.41 -25.46
C LEU A 675 0.37 -2.83 -25.92
N PRO A 676 0.85 -3.30 -27.08
CA PRO A 676 0.53 -4.64 -27.58
C PRO A 676 0.97 -5.80 -26.66
N ASP A 677 1.98 -5.55 -25.80
CA ASP A 677 2.50 -6.50 -24.82
C ASP A 677 1.81 -6.36 -23.43
N PHE A 678 0.70 -5.61 -23.33
CA PHE A 678 -0.12 -5.54 -22.12
C PHE A 678 -1.05 -6.77 -22.03
N GLU A 679 -0.87 -7.61 -21.02
CA GLU A 679 -1.75 -8.74 -20.72
C GLU A 679 -2.98 -8.24 -19.93
N PRO A 680 -4.22 -8.47 -20.40
CA PRO A 680 -5.41 -8.09 -19.65
C PRO A 680 -5.42 -8.68 -18.23
N ILE A 681 -5.67 -7.82 -17.24
CA ILE A 681 -5.76 -8.25 -15.84
C ILE A 681 -7.05 -9.06 -15.64
N PRO A 682 -7.01 -10.24 -15.00
CA PRO A 682 -8.17 -11.08 -14.77
C PRO A 682 -9.06 -10.55 -13.62
N PHE A 683 -9.64 -9.37 -13.81
CA PHE A 683 -10.36 -8.61 -12.77
C PHE A 683 -11.46 -9.42 -12.06
N GLY A 684 -12.25 -10.21 -12.80
CA GLY A 684 -13.30 -11.07 -12.23
C GLY A 684 -12.82 -12.25 -11.35
N MET A 685 -11.50 -12.45 -11.21
CA MET A 685 -10.89 -13.44 -10.30
C MET A 685 -10.54 -12.86 -8.92
N ILE A 686 -10.56 -11.54 -8.76
CA ILE A 686 -10.08 -10.83 -7.57
C ILE A 686 -11.14 -10.84 -6.45
N GLY A 687 -10.67 -10.89 -5.21
CA GLY A 687 -11.52 -10.91 -4.01
C GLY A 687 -12.14 -12.28 -3.72
N ILE A 688 -13.13 -12.29 -2.83
CA ILE A 688 -13.84 -13.50 -2.40
C ILE A 688 -14.94 -13.82 -3.44
N GLY A 689 -14.61 -14.61 -4.46
CA GLY A 689 -15.58 -15.01 -5.47
C GLY A 689 -16.76 -15.82 -4.89
N THR A 690 -17.97 -15.69 -5.45
CA THR A 690 -19.07 -16.63 -5.12
C THR A 690 -18.71 -18.06 -5.49
N PRO A 691 -19.31 -19.12 -4.92
CA PRO A 691 -19.05 -20.51 -5.35
C PRO A 691 -19.25 -20.75 -6.85
N ALA A 692 -20.16 -20.02 -7.50
CA ALA A 692 -20.37 -20.09 -8.94
C ALA A 692 -19.29 -19.35 -9.74
N GLN A 693 -18.80 -18.20 -9.25
CA GLN A 693 -17.59 -17.58 -9.80
C GLN A 693 -16.37 -18.46 -9.56
N ARG A 694 -16.16 -19.02 -8.36
CA ARG A 694 -15.05 -19.94 -8.07
C ARG A 694 -15.07 -21.20 -8.92
N LEU A 695 -16.26 -21.78 -9.20
CA LEU A 695 -16.38 -22.87 -10.16
C LEU A 695 -16.10 -22.39 -11.59
N ALA A 696 -16.62 -21.22 -11.99
CA ALA A 696 -16.34 -20.60 -13.29
C ALA A 696 -14.88 -20.15 -13.44
N ASN A 697 -14.16 -19.91 -12.34
CA ASN A 697 -12.77 -19.49 -12.26
C ASN A 697 -11.84 -20.70 -12.32
N LEU A 698 -12.24 -21.80 -11.67
CA LEU A 698 -11.61 -23.11 -11.87
C LEU A 698 -11.86 -23.63 -13.29
N GLU A 699 -13.06 -23.40 -13.83
CA GLU A 699 -13.36 -23.58 -15.25
C GLU A 699 -12.53 -22.60 -16.10
N HIS A 700 -12.29 -21.34 -15.71
CA HIS A 700 -11.50 -20.36 -16.48
C HIS A 700 -9.99 -20.71 -16.52
N GLU A 701 -9.42 -21.22 -15.42
CA GLU A 701 -8.09 -21.83 -15.41
C GLU A 701 -8.00 -23.08 -16.32
N LEU A 702 -9.14 -23.67 -16.70
CA LEU A 702 -9.25 -24.77 -17.67
C LEU A 702 -9.68 -24.30 -19.08
N ASP A 703 -10.42 -23.20 -19.23
CA ASP A 703 -11.15 -22.75 -20.43
C ASP A 703 -10.36 -21.82 -21.36
N VAL A 704 -9.11 -21.47 -21.00
CA VAL A 704 -8.15 -20.92 -21.98
C VAL A 704 -7.97 -21.87 -23.19
N HIS A 705 -8.43 -23.13 -23.08
CA HIS A 705 -8.69 -24.03 -24.20
C HIS A 705 -10.06 -24.74 -24.13
N GLU A 706 -11.15 -24.10 -24.55
CA GLU A 706 -11.80 -24.43 -25.84
C GLU A 706 -13.04 -23.58 -26.19
N ALA A 707 -13.11 -23.15 -27.46
CA ALA A 707 -14.35 -22.63 -28.02
C ALA A 707 -15.26 -23.77 -28.54
N SER A 708 -16.52 -23.77 -28.10
CA SER A 708 -17.70 -24.44 -28.68
C SER A 708 -18.00 -25.93 -28.38
N GLY A 709 -18.81 -26.16 -27.33
CA GLY A 709 -20.17 -26.69 -27.54
C GLY A 709 -20.44 -28.21 -27.46
N ALA A 710 -20.82 -28.65 -26.25
CA ALA A 710 -21.80 -29.71 -25.92
C ALA A 710 -21.51 -31.20 -26.25
N VAL A 711 -21.48 -32.04 -25.19
CA VAL A 711 -22.36 -33.23 -24.94
C VAL A 711 -21.81 -34.03 -23.73
N ARG A 712 -22.69 -34.66 -22.93
CA ARG A 712 -22.30 -35.60 -21.85
C ARG A 712 -21.87 -36.96 -22.42
N ASP A 713 -20.68 -37.45 -22.07
CA ASP A 713 -20.11 -38.69 -22.63
C ASP A 713 -19.66 -39.71 -21.53
N PRO A 714 -19.67 -41.05 -21.78
CA PRO A 714 -19.32 -42.07 -20.79
C PRO A 714 -17.87 -42.03 -20.26
N LEU A 715 -16.97 -41.26 -20.89
CA LEU A 715 -15.57 -41.12 -20.50
C LEU A 715 -15.39 -40.70 -19.03
N ALA A 716 -16.30 -39.87 -18.51
CA ALA A 716 -16.29 -39.42 -17.11
C ALA A 716 -16.39 -40.57 -16.09
N GLY A 717 -17.08 -41.67 -16.42
CA GLY A 717 -17.18 -42.84 -15.53
C GLY A 717 -15.89 -43.67 -15.48
N LEU A 718 -15.16 -43.74 -16.59
CA LEU A 718 -13.85 -44.38 -16.66
C LEU A 718 -12.79 -43.55 -15.91
N LEU A 719 -12.84 -42.22 -16.07
CA LEU A 719 -11.97 -41.29 -15.34
C LEU A 719 -12.19 -41.37 -13.82
N ALA A 720 -13.45 -41.32 -13.36
CA ALA A 720 -13.79 -41.44 -11.94
C ALA A 720 -13.31 -42.77 -11.33
N THR A 721 -13.37 -43.87 -12.10
CA THR A 721 -12.90 -45.19 -11.65
C THR A 721 -11.37 -45.23 -11.50
N ALA A 722 -10.63 -44.69 -12.49
CA ALA A 722 -9.17 -44.62 -12.42
C ALA A 722 -8.71 -43.69 -11.28
N VAL A 723 -9.37 -42.54 -11.08
CA VAL A 723 -9.07 -41.61 -9.99
C VAL A 723 -9.35 -42.24 -8.62
N GLN A 724 -10.44 -42.99 -8.45
CA GLN A 724 -10.69 -43.73 -7.20
C GLN A 724 -9.64 -44.81 -6.92
N GLN A 725 -9.16 -45.52 -7.94
CA GLN A 725 -8.15 -46.56 -7.74
C GLN A 725 -6.76 -45.97 -7.44
N MET A 726 -6.34 -44.92 -8.17
CA MET A 726 -5.12 -44.18 -7.85
C MET A 726 -5.18 -43.52 -6.47
N ALA A 727 -6.34 -43.02 -6.03
CA ALA A 727 -6.51 -42.48 -4.68
C ALA A 727 -6.36 -43.58 -3.60
N SER A 728 -6.83 -44.79 -3.86
CA SER A 728 -6.62 -45.95 -2.97
C SER A 728 -5.14 -46.34 -2.89
N GLU A 729 -4.45 -46.43 -4.03
CA GLU A 729 -3.04 -46.81 -4.10
C GLU A 729 -2.12 -45.74 -3.48
N LEU A 730 -2.48 -44.45 -3.61
CA LEU A 730 -1.79 -43.34 -2.95
C LEU A 730 -2.03 -43.33 -1.43
N ALA A 731 -3.23 -43.72 -0.97
CA ALA A 731 -3.52 -43.86 0.46
C ALA A 731 -2.79 -45.05 1.11
N ASP A 732 -2.53 -46.12 0.35
CA ASP A 732 -1.72 -47.27 0.77
C ASP A 732 -0.19 -47.02 0.63
N GLY A 733 0.22 -45.90 0.05
CA GLY A 733 1.63 -45.51 -0.14
C GLY A 733 2.36 -46.28 -1.25
N ASP A 734 1.64 -46.93 -2.17
CA ASP A 734 2.22 -47.65 -3.31
C ASP A 734 2.41 -46.72 -4.51
N GLU A 735 3.40 -45.83 -4.44
CA GLU A 735 3.79 -44.93 -5.53
C GLU A 735 4.10 -45.69 -6.85
N ALA A 736 4.59 -46.93 -6.76
CA ALA A 736 4.85 -47.77 -7.92
C ALA A 736 3.56 -48.36 -8.52
N GLY A 737 2.56 -48.66 -7.67
CA GLY A 737 1.19 -48.97 -8.08
C GLY A 737 0.55 -47.82 -8.85
N VAL A 738 0.56 -46.61 -8.28
CA VAL A 738 0.01 -45.40 -8.93
C VAL A 738 0.67 -45.14 -10.29
N LEU A 739 2.00 -45.28 -10.39
CA LEU A 739 2.72 -45.16 -11.66
C LEU A 739 2.38 -46.30 -12.64
N SER A 740 2.21 -47.53 -12.15
CA SER A 740 1.81 -48.69 -12.96
C SER A 740 0.40 -48.52 -13.53
N GLU A 741 -0.55 -47.97 -12.76
CA GLU A 741 -1.93 -47.82 -13.22
C GLU A 741 -2.10 -46.55 -14.10
N LEU A 742 -1.25 -45.53 -13.92
CA LEU A 742 -1.05 -44.46 -14.92
C LEU A 742 -0.53 -45.01 -16.26
N ASP A 743 0.49 -45.88 -16.24
CA ASP A 743 1.03 -46.53 -17.46
C ASP A 743 -0.01 -47.46 -18.13
N SER A 744 -0.81 -48.15 -17.32
CA SER A 744 -1.95 -49.00 -17.74
C SER A 744 -3.07 -48.18 -18.41
N PHE A 745 -3.33 -46.98 -17.89
CA PHE A 745 -4.27 -46.01 -18.46
C PHE A 745 -3.75 -45.44 -19.80
N ASP A 746 -2.46 -45.10 -19.90
CA ASP A 746 -1.84 -44.66 -21.16
C ASP A 746 -1.79 -45.79 -22.23
N GLN A 747 -1.67 -47.05 -21.81
CA GLN A 747 -1.86 -48.21 -22.70
C GLN A 747 -3.32 -48.37 -23.16
N HIS A 748 -4.32 -48.14 -22.30
CA HIS A 748 -5.72 -48.15 -22.71
C HIS A 748 -6.06 -46.99 -23.67
N LEU A 749 -5.47 -45.81 -23.48
CA LEU A 749 -5.55 -44.67 -24.41
C LEU A 749 -4.85 -44.91 -25.76
N THR A 750 -4.17 -46.05 -25.95
CA THR A 750 -3.48 -46.42 -27.20
C THR A 750 -3.97 -47.75 -27.82
N GLN A 751 -4.85 -48.52 -27.17
CA GLN A 751 -5.40 -49.77 -27.72
C GLN A 751 -6.85 -49.68 -28.24
N SER A 752 -6.96 -49.57 -29.57
CA SER A 752 -8.13 -49.86 -30.41
C SER A 752 -9.39 -48.98 -30.28
N ASN A 753 -9.84 -48.48 -31.45
CA ASN A 753 -11.15 -47.87 -31.73
C ASN A 753 -11.59 -46.59 -30.99
N MET A 754 -10.95 -46.15 -29.90
CA MET A 754 -11.20 -44.79 -29.33
C MET A 754 -10.45 -43.65 -30.03
N GLN A 755 -9.48 -43.97 -30.90
CA GLN A 755 -8.62 -43.00 -31.60
C GLN A 755 -9.38 -41.98 -32.48
N SER A 756 -10.67 -42.20 -32.79
CA SER A 756 -11.50 -41.30 -33.61
C SER A 756 -12.52 -40.48 -32.81
N HIS A 757 -12.54 -40.59 -31.49
CA HIS A 757 -13.50 -39.91 -30.61
C HIS A 757 -12.87 -39.24 -29.38
N ILE A 758 -11.55 -39.39 -29.17
CA ILE A 758 -10.82 -38.62 -28.17
C ILE A 758 -10.13 -37.46 -28.90
N ASP A 759 -10.59 -36.24 -28.66
CA ASP A 759 -9.91 -35.04 -29.16
C ASP A 759 -8.51 -34.90 -28.57
N ALA A 760 -7.59 -34.38 -29.38
CA ALA A 760 -6.19 -34.21 -28.97
C ALA A 760 -6.04 -33.31 -27.74
N ALA A 761 -6.97 -32.35 -27.55
CA ALA A 761 -7.05 -31.48 -26.39
C ALA A 761 -7.43 -32.23 -25.11
N ALA A 762 -8.44 -33.12 -25.16
CA ALA A 762 -8.83 -33.94 -24.02
C ALA A 762 -7.71 -34.89 -23.57
N LYS A 763 -6.98 -35.49 -24.53
CA LYS A 763 -5.79 -36.29 -24.21
C LYS A 763 -4.69 -35.44 -23.56
N ALA A 764 -4.45 -34.23 -24.08
CA ALA A 764 -3.47 -33.30 -23.50
C ALA A 764 -3.87 -32.77 -22.12
N ALA A 765 -5.17 -32.54 -21.85
CA ALA A 765 -5.68 -32.12 -20.55
C ALA A 765 -5.48 -33.22 -19.49
N LEU A 766 -5.72 -34.48 -19.86
CA LEU A 766 -5.46 -35.65 -19.02
C LEU A 766 -3.96 -35.82 -18.73
N THR A 767 -3.08 -35.63 -19.72
CA THR A 767 -1.62 -35.59 -19.50
C THR A 767 -1.24 -34.43 -18.57
N ARG A 768 -1.85 -33.24 -18.71
CA ARG A 768 -1.62 -32.10 -17.79
C ARG A 768 -2.09 -32.38 -16.37
N TYR A 769 -3.20 -33.09 -16.16
CA TYR A 769 -3.67 -33.51 -14.83
C TYR A 769 -2.74 -34.54 -14.19
N ALA A 770 -2.28 -35.54 -14.95
CA ALA A 770 -1.24 -36.46 -14.51
C ALA A 770 0.08 -35.74 -14.17
N ASP A 771 0.47 -34.75 -14.98
CA ASP A 771 1.64 -33.90 -14.70
C ASP A 771 1.45 -32.96 -13.50
N ALA A 772 0.24 -32.52 -13.20
CA ALA A 772 -0.06 -31.70 -12.01
C ALA A 772 0.00 -32.55 -10.72
N LEU A 773 -0.43 -33.81 -10.78
CA LEU A 773 -0.23 -34.79 -9.71
C LEU A 773 1.26 -35.14 -9.54
N ARG A 774 2.01 -35.35 -10.63
CA ARG A 774 3.48 -35.48 -10.59
C ARG A 774 4.14 -34.25 -9.98
N GLY A 775 3.70 -33.04 -10.35
CA GLY A 775 4.22 -31.76 -9.86
C GLY A 775 3.91 -31.44 -8.39
N LYS A 776 2.97 -32.16 -7.75
CA LYS A 776 2.81 -32.12 -6.29
C LYS A 776 3.79 -33.04 -5.53
N LEU A 777 4.55 -33.88 -6.23
CA LEU A 777 5.44 -34.90 -5.66
C LEU A 777 6.93 -34.73 -6.02
N ALA A 778 7.26 -34.05 -7.12
CA ALA A 778 8.63 -33.60 -7.41
C ALA A 778 8.67 -32.41 -8.39
N ASP A 779 9.49 -31.41 -8.07
CA ASP A 779 9.99 -30.30 -8.92
C ASP A 779 8.97 -29.50 -9.76
N ASP A 780 8.60 -28.31 -9.27
CA ASP A 780 7.74 -27.32 -9.97
C ASP A 780 8.42 -26.78 -11.25
N PRO A 781 8.01 -27.22 -12.46
CA PRO A 781 8.75 -26.97 -13.68
C PRO A 781 8.28 -25.70 -14.40
N LEU A 782 9.03 -25.25 -15.41
CA LEU A 782 8.66 -24.03 -16.15
C LEU A 782 7.34 -24.17 -16.94
N ALA A 783 6.42 -23.22 -16.74
CA ALA A 783 5.26 -23.00 -17.60
C ALA A 783 5.64 -22.19 -18.84
N ARG A 784 6.20 -20.98 -18.65
CA ARG A 784 6.69 -20.10 -19.72
C ARG A 784 7.99 -19.40 -19.32
N LEU A 785 8.74 -18.94 -20.30
CA LEU A 785 9.85 -17.99 -20.11
C LEU A 785 9.37 -16.62 -20.60
N LEU A 786 9.63 -15.57 -19.83
CA LEU A 786 9.49 -14.20 -20.28
C LEU A 786 10.88 -13.62 -20.59
N LEU A 787 10.95 -12.75 -21.59
CA LEU A 787 12.16 -12.03 -21.99
C LEU A 787 11.82 -10.56 -22.16
N PHE A 788 12.55 -9.72 -21.44
CA PHE A 788 12.38 -8.28 -21.42
C PHE A 788 13.62 -7.64 -22.06
N ALA A 789 13.39 -6.85 -23.11
CA ALA A 789 14.41 -6.05 -23.76
C ALA A 789 14.20 -4.56 -23.41
N PRO A 790 15.25 -3.81 -23.02
CA PRO A 790 15.12 -2.41 -22.63
C PRO A 790 14.81 -1.46 -23.78
N THR A 791 15.14 -1.88 -25.01
CA THR A 791 14.76 -1.22 -26.26
C THR A 791 14.70 -2.27 -27.36
N THR A 792 13.88 -2.02 -28.37
CA THR A 792 13.88 -2.77 -29.63
C THR A 792 14.83 -2.16 -30.68
N HIS A 793 15.33 -0.93 -30.47
CA HIS A 793 16.16 -0.19 -31.45
C HIS A 793 17.42 0.42 -30.81
N THR A 794 18.57 0.35 -31.50
CA THR A 794 19.87 0.80 -30.98
C THR A 794 20.93 1.03 -32.08
N THR A 795 22.05 1.69 -31.75
CA THR A 795 23.18 1.98 -32.66
C THR A 795 24.33 0.99 -32.46
N PRO A 796 25.14 0.67 -33.50
CA PRO A 796 26.34 -0.16 -33.33
C PRO A 796 27.32 0.40 -32.30
N GLY A 797 27.81 -0.47 -31.41
CA GLY A 797 28.73 -0.13 -30.31
C GLY A 797 28.05 0.07 -28.96
N GLU A 798 26.72 0.21 -28.93
CA GLU A 798 25.95 0.31 -27.69
C GLU A 798 25.86 -1.02 -26.94
N SER A 799 25.76 -0.90 -25.62
CA SER A 799 25.60 -2.03 -24.69
C SER A 799 24.26 -1.95 -23.97
N LEU A 800 23.48 -3.03 -24.04
CA LEU A 800 22.19 -3.17 -23.36
C LEU A 800 22.11 -4.52 -22.66
N ARG A 801 21.10 -4.76 -21.81
CA ARG A 801 20.97 -6.04 -21.09
C ARG A 801 19.56 -6.58 -21.22
N LEU A 802 19.43 -7.82 -21.65
CA LEU A 802 18.18 -8.56 -21.55
C LEU A 802 17.99 -9.10 -20.15
N TRP A 803 16.74 -9.08 -19.68
CA TRP A 803 16.35 -9.79 -18.47
C TRP A 803 15.35 -10.88 -18.82
N ALA A 804 15.53 -12.08 -18.26
CA ALA A 804 14.66 -13.22 -18.50
C ALA A 804 14.27 -13.87 -17.18
N ALA A 805 13.00 -14.25 -17.06
CA ALA A 805 12.48 -14.91 -15.88
C ALA A 805 11.49 -16.00 -16.29
N GLY A 806 11.55 -17.13 -15.59
CA GLY A 806 10.67 -18.25 -15.87
C GLY A 806 9.47 -18.24 -14.95
N GLU A 807 8.26 -18.23 -15.48
CA GLU A 807 7.06 -18.49 -14.69
C GLU A 807 6.87 -20.02 -14.60
N THR A 808 6.79 -20.56 -13.39
CA THR A 808 6.57 -21.99 -13.14
C THR A 808 5.10 -22.36 -13.28
N ARG A 809 4.76 -23.66 -13.23
CA ARG A 809 3.35 -24.10 -13.32
C ARG A 809 2.49 -23.69 -12.13
N SER A 810 3.10 -23.36 -10.98
CA SER A 810 2.41 -22.70 -9.86
C SER A 810 2.30 -21.17 -9.99
N GLY A 811 2.81 -20.59 -11.08
CA GLY A 811 2.81 -19.13 -11.30
C GLY A 811 3.91 -18.38 -10.54
N ARG A 812 4.88 -19.06 -9.93
CA ARG A 812 6.05 -18.41 -9.32
C ARG A 812 7.02 -17.96 -10.41
N TYR A 813 7.64 -16.80 -10.25
CA TYR A 813 8.81 -16.45 -11.05
C TYR A 813 10.06 -17.11 -10.46
N ALA A 814 10.56 -18.13 -11.15
CA ALA A 814 11.86 -18.72 -10.89
C ALA A 814 12.98 -17.86 -11.48
N GLY A 815 13.96 -17.53 -10.64
CA GLY A 815 15.26 -17.03 -11.09
C GLY A 815 16.00 -18.14 -11.84
N LEU A 816 16.13 -18.01 -13.16
CA LEU A 816 16.76 -19.02 -14.01
C LEU A 816 18.22 -18.73 -14.34
N TYR A 817 18.87 -17.88 -13.55
CA TYR A 817 20.17 -17.27 -13.86
C TYR A 817 21.26 -18.27 -14.27
N ASP A 818 21.32 -19.44 -13.64
CA ASP A 818 22.30 -20.49 -13.96
C ASP A 818 21.87 -21.44 -15.10
N SER A 819 20.58 -21.48 -15.45
CA SER A 819 20.05 -22.28 -16.56
C SER A 819 19.81 -21.46 -17.84
N LEU A 820 19.90 -20.13 -17.76
CA LEU A 820 19.68 -19.20 -18.85
C LEU A 820 20.83 -19.25 -19.88
N GLN A 821 20.47 -19.66 -21.10
CA GLN A 821 21.33 -19.61 -22.27
C GLN A 821 20.82 -18.53 -23.22
N TYR A 822 21.68 -17.58 -23.53
CA TYR A 822 21.39 -16.51 -24.47
C TYR A 822 22.02 -16.78 -25.83
N SER A 823 21.33 -16.37 -26.90
CA SER A 823 21.82 -16.46 -28.27
C SER A 823 21.32 -15.30 -29.12
N SER A 824 22.06 -14.97 -30.17
CA SER A 824 21.67 -14.00 -31.20
C SER A 824 21.60 -14.68 -32.56
N SER A 825 20.56 -14.38 -33.34
CA SER A 825 20.42 -14.89 -34.71
C SER A 825 21.48 -14.33 -35.66
N ASP A 826 22.03 -13.15 -35.38
CA ASP A 826 23.12 -12.55 -36.15
C ASP A 826 24.15 -11.87 -35.23
N PRO A 827 25.21 -12.60 -34.83
CA PRO A 827 26.35 -12.05 -34.08
C PRO A 827 27.17 -10.97 -34.80
N ALA A 828 26.97 -10.72 -36.11
CA ALA A 828 27.55 -9.58 -36.81
C ALA A 828 26.73 -8.30 -36.65
N VAL A 829 25.46 -8.42 -36.21
CA VAL A 829 24.56 -7.33 -35.86
C VAL A 829 24.62 -7.06 -34.36
N ALA A 830 24.43 -8.08 -33.51
CA ALA A 830 24.56 -7.97 -32.06
C ALA A 830 25.02 -9.29 -31.43
N THR A 831 26.02 -9.25 -30.56
CA THR A 831 26.41 -10.36 -29.69
C THR A 831 25.67 -10.28 -28.35
N ILE A 832 25.50 -11.42 -27.69
CA ILE A 832 24.95 -11.51 -26.33
C ILE A 832 25.79 -12.50 -25.52
N ASP A 833 26.09 -12.17 -24.26
CA ASP A 833 26.87 -13.00 -23.34
C ASP A 833 25.98 -13.87 -22.44
N ALA A 834 26.61 -14.72 -21.61
CA ALA A 834 25.89 -15.62 -20.71
C ALA A 834 25.08 -14.89 -19.61
N ASN A 835 25.36 -13.61 -19.35
CA ASN A 835 24.69 -12.80 -18.32
C ASN A 835 23.54 -11.95 -18.89
N GLY A 836 23.18 -12.16 -20.16
CA GLY A 836 22.21 -11.38 -20.91
C GLY A 836 22.72 -10.03 -21.39
N ALA A 837 24.02 -9.73 -21.26
CA ALA A 837 24.61 -8.47 -21.73
C ALA A 837 24.83 -8.53 -23.24
N VAL A 838 24.21 -7.59 -23.94
CA VAL A 838 24.21 -7.45 -25.40
C VAL A 838 25.21 -6.38 -25.80
N THR A 839 26.07 -6.67 -26.77
CA THR A 839 26.92 -5.68 -27.44
C THR A 839 26.54 -5.63 -28.91
N THR A 840 26.18 -4.45 -29.39
CA THR A 840 25.82 -4.26 -30.80
C THR A 840 27.08 -4.06 -31.64
N VAL A 841 27.11 -4.66 -32.84
CA VAL A 841 28.33 -4.83 -33.65
C VAL A 841 28.20 -4.18 -35.02
N GLY A 842 27.02 -4.26 -35.64
CA GLY A 842 26.80 -3.82 -37.02
C GLY A 842 25.32 -3.63 -37.31
N THR A 843 25.01 -3.00 -38.44
CA THR A 843 23.63 -2.68 -38.80
C THR A 843 22.87 -3.88 -39.38
N GLY A 844 21.64 -4.08 -38.92
CA GLY A 844 20.73 -5.14 -39.33
C GLY A 844 19.79 -5.52 -38.19
N ASP A 845 19.08 -6.63 -38.35
CA ASP A 845 18.09 -7.10 -37.36
C ASP A 845 18.62 -8.37 -36.69
N ALA A 846 18.67 -8.39 -35.36
CA ALA A 846 19.08 -9.55 -34.57
C ALA A 846 17.92 -10.01 -33.67
N VAL A 847 17.48 -11.26 -33.85
CA VAL A 847 16.60 -11.92 -32.88
C VAL A 847 17.45 -12.45 -31.75
N LEU A 848 17.30 -11.87 -30.58
CA LEU A 848 17.95 -12.30 -29.34
C LEU A 848 17.02 -13.27 -28.62
N THR A 849 17.51 -14.45 -28.26
CA THR A 849 16.72 -15.52 -27.64
C THR A 849 17.34 -15.92 -26.31
N ALA A 850 16.51 -15.97 -25.27
CA ALA A 850 16.82 -16.63 -24.01
C ALA A 850 16.19 -18.04 -24.00
N SER A 851 16.90 -19.02 -23.45
CA SER A 851 16.45 -20.39 -23.19
C SER A 851 16.70 -20.68 -21.72
N GLY A 852 15.70 -21.12 -20.96
CA GLY A 852 15.85 -21.43 -19.54
C GLY A 852 15.20 -22.77 -19.18
N GLU A 853 15.70 -23.41 -18.14
CA GLU A 853 15.25 -24.75 -17.70
C GLU A 853 15.00 -24.79 -16.19
N LEU A 854 13.88 -25.41 -15.82
CA LEU A 854 13.55 -25.78 -14.43
C LEU A 854 12.71 -27.06 -14.42
N GLY A 855 12.96 -27.95 -13.47
CA GLY A 855 12.26 -29.25 -13.36
C GLY A 855 12.40 -30.11 -14.63
N GLY A 856 13.54 -30.05 -15.32
CA GLY A 856 13.78 -30.73 -16.60
C GLY A 856 13.01 -30.18 -17.79
N VAL A 857 12.32 -29.03 -17.65
CA VAL A 857 11.50 -28.42 -18.69
C VAL A 857 12.16 -27.14 -19.21
N GLN A 858 12.67 -27.22 -20.45
CA GLN A 858 13.18 -26.07 -21.20
C GLN A 858 12.03 -25.19 -21.75
N ARG A 859 12.26 -23.88 -21.78
CA ARG A 859 11.43 -22.86 -22.46
C ARG A 859 12.32 -21.82 -23.11
N GLN A 860 11.79 -21.16 -24.14
CA GLN A 860 12.45 -20.09 -24.86
C GLN A 860 11.54 -18.87 -25.00
N ALA A 861 12.15 -17.70 -25.05
CA ALA A 861 11.53 -16.44 -25.37
C ALA A 861 12.52 -15.60 -26.20
N SER A 862 12.00 -14.78 -27.10
CA SER A 862 12.80 -14.06 -28.09
C SER A 862 12.33 -12.62 -28.25
N ALA A 863 13.28 -11.70 -28.43
CA ALA A 863 13.04 -10.29 -28.73
C ALA A 863 13.82 -9.90 -29.99
N THR A 864 13.27 -9.03 -30.82
CA THR A 864 13.97 -8.52 -32.02
C THR A 864 14.62 -7.19 -31.70
N LEU A 865 15.92 -7.10 -31.95
CA LEU A 865 16.73 -5.90 -31.82
C LEU A 865 17.12 -5.39 -33.20
N TYR A 866 16.65 -4.19 -33.54
CA TYR A 866 16.96 -3.47 -34.76
C TYR A 866 18.19 -2.58 -34.52
N VAL A 867 19.30 -2.86 -35.20
CA VAL A 867 20.53 -2.07 -35.09
C VAL A 867 20.72 -1.25 -36.35
N ALA A 868 20.74 0.07 -36.23
CA ALA A 868 20.94 0.98 -37.36
C ALA A 868 21.99 2.03 -37.03
N ASN A 869 22.76 2.49 -38.03
CA ASN A 869 23.73 3.58 -37.82
C ASN A 869 23.04 4.85 -37.29
N ALA A 870 21.78 5.02 -37.68
CA ALA A 870 20.91 6.11 -37.28
C ALA A 870 19.46 5.61 -37.40
N PHE A 871 18.67 5.85 -36.37
CA PHE A 871 17.21 5.71 -36.33
C PHE A 871 16.67 6.92 -35.56
N LEU A 872 15.37 7.20 -35.64
CA LEU A 872 14.79 8.38 -34.99
C LEU A 872 14.94 8.29 -33.46
N ALA A 873 15.83 9.10 -32.88
CA ALA A 873 16.15 9.05 -31.45
C ALA A 873 15.38 10.11 -30.65
N SER A 874 15.17 11.29 -31.24
CA SER A 874 14.36 12.34 -30.64
C SER A 874 13.64 13.16 -31.72
N ILE A 875 12.63 13.91 -31.28
CA ILE A 875 12.02 14.97 -32.09
C ILE A 875 11.85 16.25 -31.26
N GLU A 876 12.07 17.38 -31.91
CA GLU A 876 11.76 18.72 -31.39
C GLU A 876 10.64 19.35 -32.22
N LEU A 877 9.68 19.99 -31.56
CA LEU A 877 8.65 20.80 -32.19
C LEU A 877 9.13 22.26 -32.25
N GLY A 878 9.38 22.81 -33.43
CA GLY A 878 9.83 24.19 -33.62
C GLY A 878 8.81 25.07 -34.35
N PRO A 879 9.08 26.38 -34.51
CA PRO A 879 10.31 27.09 -34.13
C PRO A 879 10.50 27.25 -32.61
N ALA A 880 11.69 27.70 -32.20
CA ALA A 880 12.12 27.74 -30.80
C ALA A 880 11.28 28.66 -29.88
N ALA A 881 10.67 29.73 -30.41
CA ALA A 881 9.92 30.71 -29.59
C ALA A 881 8.79 31.44 -30.35
N PRO A 882 7.61 30.82 -30.50
CA PRO A 882 6.37 31.56 -30.61
C PRO A 882 5.79 31.76 -29.20
N GLN A 883 5.70 33.00 -28.72
CA GLN A 883 4.67 33.37 -27.75
C GLN A 883 3.49 33.96 -28.55
N PRO A 884 2.62 33.12 -29.14
CA PRO A 884 1.57 33.59 -30.03
C PRO A 884 0.58 34.45 -29.25
N ILE A 885 0.12 35.53 -29.87
CA ILE A 885 -0.94 36.36 -29.31
C ILE A 885 -2.29 35.68 -29.61
N VAL A 886 -3.28 35.78 -28.71
CA VAL A 886 -4.65 35.30 -28.96
C VAL A 886 -5.16 35.75 -30.34
N GLY A 887 -5.71 34.81 -31.11
CA GLY A 887 -6.17 35.03 -32.48
C GLY A 887 -5.07 34.98 -33.56
N SER A 888 -3.79 34.84 -33.19
CA SER A 888 -2.70 34.59 -34.14
C SER A 888 -2.53 33.10 -34.48
N THR A 889 -1.87 32.82 -35.61
CA THR A 889 -1.54 31.46 -36.05
C THR A 889 -0.05 31.31 -36.27
N VAL A 890 0.51 30.15 -35.95
CA VAL A 890 1.94 29.84 -36.11
C VAL A 890 2.08 28.49 -36.80
N GLN A 891 2.85 28.44 -37.88
CA GLN A 891 3.21 27.17 -38.50
C GLN A 891 4.30 26.49 -37.66
N LEU A 892 3.97 25.35 -37.08
CA LEU A 892 4.95 24.48 -36.43
C LEU A 892 5.68 23.64 -37.48
N SER A 893 6.83 23.10 -37.09
CA SER A 893 7.61 22.14 -37.87
C SER A 893 8.29 21.18 -36.91
N VAL A 894 8.20 19.87 -37.17
CA VAL A 894 8.98 18.89 -36.42
C VAL A 894 10.37 18.76 -37.03
N TYR A 895 11.37 18.75 -36.16
CA TYR A 895 12.75 18.41 -36.46
C TYR A 895 13.02 17.08 -35.78
N GLY A 896 13.55 16.09 -36.50
CA GLY A 896 14.01 14.84 -35.90
C GLY A 896 15.53 14.84 -35.78
N GLU A 897 16.04 14.23 -34.72
CA GLU A 897 17.44 13.87 -34.58
C GLU A 897 17.55 12.35 -34.62
N LEU A 898 18.45 11.85 -35.46
CA LEU A 898 18.79 10.44 -35.51
C LEU A 898 19.77 10.10 -34.38
N ALA A 899 19.86 8.82 -34.02
CA ALA A 899 20.73 8.35 -32.93
C ALA A 899 22.24 8.64 -33.10
N ASP A 900 22.70 9.05 -34.28
CA ASP A 900 24.08 9.52 -34.53
C ASP A 900 24.26 11.05 -34.37
N GLY A 901 23.22 11.76 -33.92
CA GLY A 901 23.19 13.21 -33.79
C GLY A 901 22.98 13.97 -35.11
N SER A 902 22.69 13.27 -36.21
CA SER A 902 22.40 13.91 -37.50
C SER A 902 20.90 14.22 -37.66
N PRO A 903 20.52 15.27 -38.42
CA PRO A 903 19.11 15.58 -38.67
C PRO A 903 18.40 14.48 -39.45
N ALA A 904 17.24 14.04 -38.96
CA ALA A 904 16.41 13.03 -39.61
C ALA A 904 15.72 13.58 -40.87
N ASP A 905 15.73 12.79 -41.95
CA ASP A 905 14.91 13.07 -43.14
C ASP A 905 13.47 12.59 -42.88
N LEU A 906 12.62 13.53 -42.44
CA LEU A 906 11.21 13.25 -42.14
C LEU A 906 10.31 13.22 -43.39
N SER A 907 10.85 13.28 -44.61
CA SER A 907 10.05 13.35 -45.84
C SER A 907 9.17 12.12 -46.13
N ALA A 908 9.50 10.97 -45.52
CA ALA A 908 8.72 9.74 -45.57
C ALA A 908 8.02 9.39 -44.24
N ALA A 909 8.20 10.21 -43.19
CA ALA A 909 7.67 9.92 -41.86
C ALA A 909 6.16 10.18 -41.78
N GLN A 910 5.46 9.43 -40.92
CA GLN A 910 4.11 9.80 -40.50
C GLN A 910 4.22 10.78 -39.34
N ILE A 911 3.65 11.97 -39.48
CA ILE A 911 3.68 13.03 -38.47
C ILE A 911 2.25 13.32 -38.00
N THR A 912 2.03 13.24 -36.70
CA THR A 912 0.77 13.60 -36.04
C THR A 912 1.04 14.76 -35.08
N TYR A 913 0.19 15.79 -35.11
CA TYR A 913 0.21 16.90 -34.17
C TYR A 913 -1.02 16.84 -33.26
N GLY A 914 -0.90 17.35 -32.05
CA GLY A 914 -2.01 17.47 -31.11
C GLY A 914 -1.81 18.59 -30.09
N THR A 915 -2.82 18.79 -29.25
CA THR A 915 -2.80 19.75 -28.15
C THR A 915 -3.36 19.06 -26.90
N LEU A 916 -2.73 19.32 -25.76
CA LEU A 916 -3.19 18.88 -24.45
C LEU A 916 -4.29 19.82 -23.91
N ASP A 917 -4.37 21.06 -24.41
CA ASP A 917 -5.44 22.00 -24.08
C ASP A 917 -5.94 22.74 -25.33
N ALA A 918 -6.99 22.20 -25.94
CA ALA A 918 -7.68 22.76 -27.09
C ALA A 918 -8.52 24.03 -26.79
N SER A 919 -8.62 24.46 -25.52
CA SER A 919 -9.26 25.74 -25.15
C SER A 919 -8.28 26.92 -25.20
N ILE A 920 -6.99 26.65 -25.01
CA ILE A 920 -5.89 27.64 -25.05
C ILE A 920 -5.27 27.72 -26.44
N ALA A 921 -4.91 26.59 -27.05
CA ALA A 921 -4.42 26.54 -28.42
C ALA A 921 -4.79 25.23 -29.13
N THR A 922 -5.19 25.32 -30.40
CA THR A 922 -5.38 24.16 -31.28
C THR A 922 -4.24 24.06 -32.28
N VAL A 923 -3.92 22.84 -32.70
CA VAL A 923 -3.04 22.57 -33.84
C VAL A 923 -3.76 21.65 -34.82
N ASP A 924 -3.65 21.94 -36.12
CA ASP A 924 -4.24 21.08 -37.15
C ASP A 924 -3.27 19.98 -37.63
N SER A 925 -3.77 19.09 -38.51
CA SER A 925 -2.98 17.98 -39.07
C SER A 925 -1.79 18.42 -39.95
N THR A 926 -1.63 19.71 -40.22
CA THR A 926 -0.48 20.28 -40.94
C THR A 926 0.52 20.97 -40.01
N GLY A 927 0.28 20.93 -38.70
CA GLY A 927 1.10 21.63 -37.70
C GLY A 927 0.77 23.11 -37.59
N LEU A 928 -0.35 23.60 -38.14
CA LEU A 928 -0.73 25.00 -37.98
C LEU A 928 -1.39 25.21 -36.61
N LEU A 929 -0.66 25.86 -35.70
CA LEU A 929 -1.17 26.31 -34.42
C LEU A 929 -2.09 27.51 -34.61
N THR A 930 -3.19 27.54 -33.85
CA THR A 930 -4.07 28.69 -33.64
C THR A 930 -4.18 28.98 -32.14
N ALA A 931 -3.81 30.19 -31.73
CA ALA A 931 -3.97 30.66 -30.35
C ALA A 931 -5.41 31.13 -30.10
N LEU A 932 -6.07 30.58 -29.06
CA LEU A 932 -7.49 30.79 -28.79
C LEU A 932 -7.77 31.61 -27.53
N SER A 933 -7.03 31.39 -26.45
CA SER A 933 -7.15 32.16 -25.20
C SER A 933 -5.78 32.30 -24.51
N GLU A 934 -5.65 33.28 -23.59
CA GLU A 934 -4.44 33.45 -22.78
C GLU A 934 -4.24 32.22 -21.88
N GLY A 935 -3.00 31.74 -21.80
CA GLY A 935 -2.65 30.60 -20.97
C GLY A 935 -1.47 29.81 -21.53
N VAL A 936 -1.34 28.56 -21.07
CA VAL A 936 -0.25 27.65 -21.43
C VAL A 936 -0.87 26.40 -22.06
N ALA A 937 -0.50 26.07 -23.30
CA ALA A 937 -0.95 24.85 -23.96
C ALA A 937 0.22 23.91 -24.20
N GLY A 938 0.09 22.64 -23.82
CA GLY A 938 1.03 21.59 -24.24
C GLY A 938 0.76 21.20 -25.68
N LEU A 939 1.70 21.44 -26.59
CA LEU A 939 1.60 21.02 -27.99
C LEU A 939 2.30 19.67 -28.14
N THR A 940 1.60 18.67 -28.67
CA THR A 940 2.18 17.35 -28.92
C THR A 940 2.58 17.21 -30.39
N ALA A 941 3.67 16.49 -30.63
CA ALA A 941 3.97 15.92 -31.92
C ALA A 941 4.44 14.48 -31.75
N SER A 942 4.07 13.63 -32.69
CA SER A 942 4.52 12.24 -32.80
C SER A 942 4.97 11.99 -34.23
N VAL A 943 6.12 11.35 -34.39
CA VAL A 943 6.74 11.05 -35.69
C VAL A 943 7.12 9.58 -35.72
N THR A 944 6.56 8.86 -36.69
CA THR A 944 6.98 7.49 -37.02
C THR A 944 7.84 7.51 -38.28
N LEU A 945 9.12 7.14 -38.16
CA LEU A 945 10.08 7.01 -39.26
C LEU A 945 10.64 5.58 -39.24
N ASP A 946 10.53 4.87 -40.36
CA ASP A 946 11.01 3.49 -40.55
C ASP A 946 10.59 2.50 -39.45
N GLY A 947 9.41 2.73 -38.85
CA GLY A 947 8.84 1.91 -37.77
C GLY A 947 9.16 2.41 -36.36
N VAL A 948 10.14 3.29 -36.18
CA VAL A 948 10.44 3.93 -34.89
C VAL A 948 9.55 5.14 -34.69
N THR A 949 8.85 5.18 -33.56
CA THR A 949 8.01 6.32 -33.18
C THR A 949 8.66 7.10 -32.05
N ALA A 950 8.95 8.38 -32.29
CA ALA A 950 9.33 9.34 -31.26
C ALA A 950 8.19 10.34 -31.03
N SER A 951 7.98 10.75 -29.78
CA SER A 951 6.96 11.76 -29.42
C SER A 951 7.58 12.85 -28.56
N THR A 952 7.04 14.07 -28.65
CA THR A 952 7.48 15.23 -27.88
C THR A 952 6.31 16.09 -27.47
N VAL A 953 6.45 16.78 -26.33
CA VAL A 953 5.52 17.80 -25.86
C VAL A 953 6.30 19.10 -25.70
N LYS A 954 5.79 20.16 -26.32
CA LYS A 954 6.32 21.52 -26.16
C LYS A 954 5.23 22.44 -25.64
N TYR A 955 5.41 22.95 -24.44
CA TYR A 955 4.52 23.97 -23.90
C TYR A 955 4.71 25.29 -24.66
N VAL A 956 3.60 25.90 -25.05
CA VAL A 956 3.56 27.23 -25.65
C VAL A 956 2.78 28.16 -24.72
N ILE A 957 3.29 29.37 -24.56
CA ILE A 957 2.64 30.40 -23.75
C ILE A 957 1.90 31.35 -24.70
N VAL A 958 0.57 31.28 -24.67
CA VAL A 958 -0.31 32.15 -25.44
C VAL A 958 -0.50 33.46 -24.70
N ARG A 959 -0.10 34.56 -25.33
CA ARG A 959 -0.24 35.91 -24.79
C ARG A 959 -1.62 36.50 -25.07
N PRO A 960 -2.20 37.28 -24.16
CA PRO A 960 -3.45 38.00 -24.42
C PRO A 960 -3.25 39.05 -25.51
N ASP A 961 -4.29 39.28 -26.33
CA ASP A 961 -4.30 40.36 -27.33
C ASP A 961 -4.54 41.73 -26.68
N GLY A 962 -3.91 42.77 -27.24
CA GLY A 962 -4.07 44.15 -26.79
C GLY A 962 -3.26 44.57 -25.54
N VAL A 963 -2.54 43.67 -24.87
CA VAL A 963 -1.87 43.97 -23.59
C VAL A 963 -0.40 44.37 -23.78
N SER A 964 -0.01 45.50 -23.18
CA SER A 964 1.35 46.05 -23.28
C SER A 964 2.34 45.41 -22.29
N ALA A 965 3.63 45.46 -22.62
CA ALA A 965 4.69 45.25 -21.63
C ALA A 965 4.58 46.29 -20.48
N PRO A 966 5.15 46.03 -19.29
CA PRO A 966 5.19 46.98 -18.19
C PRO A 966 5.64 48.38 -18.62
N PRO A 967 4.98 49.45 -18.14
CA PRO A 967 5.41 50.81 -18.44
C PRO A 967 6.73 51.13 -17.72
N ALA A 968 7.61 51.88 -18.39
CA ALA A 968 8.82 52.41 -17.78
C ALA A 968 8.52 53.13 -16.44
N PRO A 969 9.33 52.93 -15.38
CA PRO A 969 10.70 52.42 -15.39
C PRO A 969 10.83 50.90 -15.12
N TRP A 970 9.81 50.10 -15.41
CA TRP A 970 9.86 48.65 -15.23
C TRP A 970 10.40 47.93 -16.46
N ASP A 971 11.48 47.16 -16.29
CA ASP A 971 12.06 46.28 -17.31
C ASP A 971 11.78 44.80 -16.95
N VAL A 972 11.74 43.94 -17.98
CA VAL A 972 11.46 42.50 -17.83
C VAL A 972 12.72 41.70 -18.16
N TYR A 973 13.12 40.86 -17.21
CA TYR A 973 14.28 39.98 -17.28
C TYR A 973 13.83 38.52 -17.28
N GLN A 974 14.60 37.69 -17.98
CA GLN A 974 14.48 36.23 -17.95
C GLN A 974 15.82 35.67 -17.47
N TYR A 975 15.78 34.86 -16.42
CA TYR A 975 16.97 34.19 -15.88
C TYR A 975 16.91 32.68 -16.17
N GLY A 976 18.08 32.07 -16.37
CA GLY A 976 18.21 30.65 -16.65
C GLY A 976 17.48 30.24 -17.93
N ASN A 977 16.57 29.28 -17.81
CA ASN A 977 15.78 28.74 -18.93
C ASN A 977 14.35 29.33 -18.98
N ALA A 978 14.07 30.41 -18.26
CA ALA A 978 12.76 31.04 -18.27
C ALA A 978 12.45 31.69 -19.63
N ASP A 979 11.28 31.38 -20.19
CA ASP A 979 10.70 31.98 -21.40
C ASP A 979 9.29 32.50 -21.10
N GLY A 980 9.19 33.25 -20.00
CA GLY A 980 7.92 33.81 -19.52
C GLY A 980 7.52 35.12 -20.21
N PHE A 981 6.48 35.77 -19.69
CA PHE A 981 6.19 37.17 -20.02
C PHE A 981 5.61 37.92 -18.83
N VAL A 982 5.58 39.24 -18.96
CA VAL A 982 4.87 40.16 -18.07
C VAL A 982 4.04 41.09 -18.94
N ALA A 983 2.76 41.21 -18.64
CA ALA A 983 1.82 42.07 -19.34
C ALA A 983 1.09 42.98 -18.34
N ALA A 984 0.77 44.20 -18.75
CA ALA A 984 0.13 45.21 -17.93
C ALA A 984 -1.12 45.77 -18.63
N ASP A 985 -2.29 45.59 -18.01
CA ASP A 985 -3.52 46.32 -18.35
C ASP A 985 -3.86 47.32 -17.23
N GLY A 986 -3.36 48.54 -17.40
CA GLY A 986 -3.50 49.61 -16.41
C GLY A 986 -2.85 49.27 -15.07
N ALA A 987 -3.65 48.94 -14.07
CA ALA A 987 -3.22 48.63 -12.71
C ALA A 987 -3.19 47.12 -12.40
N GLU A 988 -3.69 46.27 -13.31
CA GLU A 988 -3.63 44.81 -13.20
C GLU A 988 -2.55 44.29 -14.15
N TRP A 989 -1.69 43.41 -13.66
CA TRP A 989 -0.60 42.80 -14.40
C TRP A 989 -0.77 41.28 -14.37
N SER A 990 -0.46 40.62 -15.49
CA SER A 990 -0.28 39.17 -15.54
C SER A 990 1.21 38.83 -15.73
N MET A 991 1.67 37.81 -15.03
CA MET A 991 2.99 37.22 -15.19
C MET A 991 2.83 35.74 -15.51
N VAL A 992 3.65 35.22 -16.44
CA VAL A 992 3.78 33.78 -16.72
C VAL A 992 5.26 33.42 -16.71
N SER A 993 5.62 32.27 -16.16
CA SER A 993 7.01 31.77 -16.11
C SER A 993 7.07 30.25 -16.07
N ASN A 994 8.03 29.65 -16.78
CA ASN A 994 8.48 28.25 -16.66
C ASN A 994 9.86 28.15 -15.97
N GLY A 995 10.31 29.20 -15.30
CA GLY A 995 11.57 29.16 -14.56
C GLY A 995 11.51 28.18 -13.39
N ALA A 996 12.63 27.52 -13.10
CA ALA A 996 12.73 26.53 -12.03
C ALA A 996 12.63 27.18 -10.63
N ASP A 997 13.75 27.59 -10.02
CA ASP A 997 13.79 28.39 -8.80
C ASP A 997 15.18 29.04 -8.59
N ILE A 998 15.44 29.55 -7.38
CA ILE A 998 16.67 30.20 -6.91
C ILE A 998 17.42 29.39 -5.80
N TRP A 999 17.17 28.08 -5.64
CA TRP A 999 17.82 27.28 -4.59
C TRP A 999 19.32 27.03 -4.80
N GLY A 1000 19.73 26.81 -6.06
CA GLY A 1000 21.10 26.47 -6.43
C GLY A 1000 22.00 27.69 -6.63
N MET A 1001 23.13 27.48 -7.31
CA MET A 1001 24.09 28.53 -7.70
C MET A 1001 23.66 29.32 -8.95
N ALA A 1002 22.54 28.93 -9.58
CA ALA A 1002 22.00 29.59 -10.77
C ALA A 1002 20.48 29.75 -10.66
N ASP A 1003 20.02 30.96 -10.93
CA ASP A 1003 18.63 31.38 -10.90
C ASP A 1003 17.91 31.04 -12.22
N SER A 1004 16.65 30.62 -12.14
CA SER A 1004 15.80 30.40 -13.32
C SER A 1004 14.38 30.90 -13.07
N PHE A 1005 14.02 32.10 -13.58
CA PHE A 1005 12.72 32.76 -13.33
C PHE A 1005 12.47 33.99 -14.22
N THR A 1006 11.21 34.45 -14.24
CA THR A 1006 10.79 35.71 -14.89
C THR A 1006 10.70 36.84 -13.86
N TYR A 1007 11.30 37.99 -14.16
CA TYR A 1007 11.44 39.11 -13.22
C TYR A 1007 11.01 40.45 -13.86
N ALA A 1008 10.09 41.18 -13.24
CA ALA A 1008 9.78 42.57 -13.59
C ALA A 1008 10.37 43.52 -12.55
N ALA A 1009 11.35 44.34 -12.91
CA ALA A 1009 12.12 45.12 -11.93
C ALA A 1009 12.45 46.54 -12.36
N GLN A 1010 12.76 47.39 -11.38
CA GLN A 1010 13.40 48.69 -11.59
C GLN A 1010 14.85 48.65 -11.12
N THR A 1011 15.72 49.34 -11.84
CA THR A 1011 17.09 49.66 -11.40
C THR A 1011 17.09 50.81 -10.39
N ILE A 1012 17.71 50.59 -9.23
CA ILE A 1012 17.75 51.50 -8.08
C ILE A 1012 19.20 51.88 -7.79
N ALA A 1013 19.65 52.99 -8.37
CA ALA A 1013 21.03 53.43 -8.25
C ALA A 1013 21.32 54.19 -6.94
N ASN A 1014 22.52 53.99 -6.40
CA ASN A 1014 23.14 54.72 -5.28
C ASN A 1014 22.25 54.78 -4.02
N VAL A 1015 21.83 53.63 -3.50
CA VAL A 1015 21.03 53.55 -2.27
C VAL A 1015 21.89 53.91 -1.07
N GLN A 1016 21.44 54.85 -0.25
CA GLN A 1016 22.18 55.32 0.93
C GLN A 1016 21.76 54.51 2.18
N PRO A 1017 22.67 54.20 3.12
CA PRO A 1017 22.33 53.37 4.29
C PRO A 1017 21.20 53.90 5.20
N ALA A 1018 20.88 55.20 5.12
CA ALA A 1018 19.80 55.82 5.88
C ALA A 1018 18.43 55.79 5.16
N GLU A 1019 18.41 55.57 3.84
CA GLU A 1019 17.19 55.49 3.06
C GLU A 1019 16.43 54.20 3.36
N THR A 1020 15.11 54.24 3.22
CA THR A 1020 14.27 53.03 3.25
C THR A 1020 13.66 52.80 1.88
N LEU A 1021 13.93 51.64 1.28
CA LEU A 1021 13.18 51.16 0.12
C LEU A 1021 11.99 50.35 0.62
N GLU A 1022 10.81 50.60 0.08
CA GLU A 1022 9.60 49.82 0.33
C GLU A 1022 9.03 49.34 -1.01
N LEU A 1023 8.90 48.02 -1.16
CA LEU A 1023 8.28 47.37 -2.31
C LEU A 1023 6.99 46.67 -1.85
N THR A 1024 5.88 46.93 -2.54
CA THR A 1024 4.54 46.41 -2.18
C THR A 1024 3.79 45.92 -3.41
N PHE A 1025 3.01 44.85 -3.24
CA PHE A 1025 2.05 44.38 -4.25
C PHE A 1025 0.94 43.51 -3.63
N THR A 1026 -0.13 43.30 -4.39
CA THR A 1026 -1.16 42.30 -4.12
C THR A 1026 -1.05 41.21 -5.17
N ALA A 1027 -0.87 39.96 -4.76
CA ALA A 1027 -1.08 38.80 -5.62
C ALA A 1027 -2.58 38.47 -5.62
N GLU A 1028 -3.27 38.69 -6.74
CA GLU A 1028 -4.71 38.38 -6.88
C GLU A 1028 -4.93 36.88 -7.06
N SER A 1029 -4.04 36.20 -7.79
CA SER A 1029 -4.05 34.74 -7.96
C SER A 1029 -2.68 34.19 -8.36
N LEU A 1030 -2.49 32.88 -8.16
CA LEU A 1030 -1.37 32.09 -8.65
C LEU A 1030 -1.90 30.71 -9.08
N ILE A 1031 -1.48 30.21 -10.24
CA ILE A 1031 -1.88 28.90 -10.76
C ILE A 1031 -1.08 27.80 -10.07
N ASP A 1032 -1.77 26.80 -9.51
CA ASP A 1032 -1.17 25.65 -8.82
C ASP A 1032 -0.66 24.59 -9.80
N THR A 1033 0.45 24.89 -10.48
CA THR A 1033 1.18 23.92 -11.34
C THR A 1033 2.20 23.10 -10.55
N HIS A 1034 2.65 23.59 -9.39
CA HIS A 1034 3.56 22.89 -8.51
C HIS A 1034 3.46 23.49 -7.09
N LYS A 1035 3.54 22.65 -6.05
CA LYS A 1035 3.43 23.04 -4.64
C LYS A 1035 4.41 24.14 -4.17
N ASP A 1036 5.52 24.32 -4.90
CA ASP A 1036 6.53 25.35 -4.63
C ASP A 1036 6.53 26.50 -5.67
N ALA A 1037 5.72 26.42 -6.74
CA ALA A 1037 5.49 27.55 -7.64
C ALA A 1037 5.16 28.80 -6.82
N SER A 1038 5.57 29.98 -7.25
CA SER A 1038 5.47 31.15 -6.37
C SER A 1038 5.63 32.48 -7.06
N VAL A 1039 4.85 33.45 -6.60
CA VAL A 1039 4.98 34.87 -6.97
C VAL A 1039 5.45 35.67 -5.74
N GLY A 1040 6.31 36.66 -5.94
CA GLY A 1040 6.88 37.39 -4.81
C GLY A 1040 7.63 38.66 -5.14
N LEU A 1041 7.94 39.41 -4.08
CA LEU A 1041 8.78 40.60 -4.08
C LEU A 1041 10.25 40.18 -3.97
N MET A 1042 11.14 40.79 -4.75
CA MET A 1042 12.59 40.54 -4.67
C MET A 1042 13.38 41.85 -4.66
N PHE A 1043 14.49 41.84 -3.93
CA PHE A 1043 15.65 42.69 -4.20
C PHE A 1043 16.83 41.77 -4.53
N ARG A 1044 17.61 42.12 -5.56
CA ARG A 1044 18.88 41.48 -5.92
C ARG A 1044 19.92 42.54 -6.30
N ASP A 1045 21.21 42.26 -6.07
CA ASP A 1045 22.30 43.24 -6.21
C ASP A 1045 23.02 43.25 -7.56
N THR A 1046 22.88 42.19 -8.36
CA THR A 1046 23.37 42.16 -9.76
C THR A 1046 22.39 41.45 -10.70
N ASP A 1047 22.65 41.54 -12.01
CA ASP A 1047 21.98 40.76 -13.04
C ASP A 1047 22.62 39.37 -13.26
N ALA A 1048 23.67 39.01 -12.51
CA ALA A 1048 24.33 37.72 -12.61
C ALA A 1048 23.42 36.58 -12.11
N ALA A 1049 23.53 35.39 -12.71
CA ALA A 1049 22.65 34.26 -12.40
C ALA A 1049 22.78 33.73 -10.96
N GLY A 1050 23.86 34.05 -10.23
CA GLY A 1050 24.07 33.68 -8.83
C GLY A 1050 23.96 34.84 -7.84
N ALA A 1051 23.39 35.99 -8.24
CA ALA A 1051 23.37 37.23 -7.45
C ALA A 1051 22.81 37.05 -6.03
N GLN A 1052 23.25 37.91 -5.10
CA GLN A 1052 22.66 37.93 -3.76
C GLN A 1052 21.25 38.48 -3.84
N HIS A 1053 20.32 37.87 -3.11
CA HIS A 1053 18.93 38.28 -3.15
C HIS A 1053 18.23 38.11 -1.80
N VAL A 1054 17.14 38.86 -1.64
CA VAL A 1054 16.09 38.61 -0.66
C VAL A 1054 14.77 38.60 -1.40
N ASN A 1055 14.02 37.51 -1.24
CA ASN A 1055 12.75 37.25 -1.91
C ASN A 1055 11.66 36.90 -0.89
N PHE A 1056 10.56 37.65 -0.91
CA PHE A 1056 9.39 37.37 -0.10
C PHE A 1056 8.22 36.97 -1.00
N ARG A 1057 7.82 35.70 -0.92
CA ARG A 1057 6.95 35.05 -1.90
C ARG A 1057 5.79 34.29 -1.26
N VAL A 1058 4.72 34.10 -2.04
CA VAL A 1058 3.52 33.32 -1.70
C VAL A 1058 3.35 32.17 -2.70
N LEU A 1059 2.93 31.01 -2.18
CA LEU A 1059 2.73 29.74 -2.91
C LEU A 1059 1.23 29.53 -3.24
N PRO A 1060 0.82 28.56 -4.07
CA PRO A 1060 -0.59 28.39 -4.49
C PRO A 1060 -1.52 28.08 -3.31
N GLY A 1061 -1.07 27.22 -2.38
CA GLY A 1061 -1.74 26.97 -1.10
C GLY A 1061 -1.64 28.13 -0.08
N GLY A 1062 -1.27 29.34 -0.51
CA GLY A 1062 -1.27 30.56 0.31
C GLY A 1062 -0.10 30.71 1.28
N LYS A 1063 0.71 29.65 1.49
CA LYS A 1063 1.87 29.68 2.40
C LYS A 1063 2.91 30.69 1.91
N THR A 1064 3.39 31.57 2.79
CA THR A 1064 4.48 32.49 2.46
C THR A 1064 5.87 31.91 2.80
N ARG A 1065 6.89 32.32 2.04
CA ARG A 1065 8.30 32.02 2.30
C ARG A 1065 9.15 33.28 2.17
N PHE A 1066 10.16 33.38 3.01
CA PHE A 1066 11.17 34.43 2.97
C PHE A 1066 12.53 33.78 2.67
N VAL A 1067 13.02 33.97 1.45
CA VAL A 1067 14.15 33.24 0.86
C VAL A 1067 15.30 34.22 0.61
N TYR A 1068 16.53 33.85 0.91
CA TYR A 1068 17.67 34.76 0.80
C TYR A 1068 18.99 34.03 0.48
N ARG A 1069 19.88 34.72 -0.24
CA ARG A 1069 21.24 34.29 -0.59
C ARG A 1069 22.23 35.37 -0.13
N THR A 1070 23.17 35.00 0.75
CA THR A 1070 24.09 35.92 1.46
C THR A 1070 25.46 36.07 0.81
N SER A 1071 25.70 35.44 -0.34
CA SER A 1071 26.93 35.54 -1.12
C SER A 1071 26.63 35.17 -2.58
N GLU A 1072 27.28 35.84 -3.53
CA GLU A 1072 27.24 35.46 -4.95
C GLU A 1072 27.60 33.97 -5.12
N ASP A 1073 26.91 33.28 -6.03
CA ASP A 1073 26.98 31.83 -6.28
C ASP A 1073 26.72 30.93 -5.04
N GLY A 1074 26.19 31.49 -3.95
CA GLY A 1074 25.82 30.75 -2.74
C GLY A 1074 24.51 29.96 -2.87
N ALA A 1075 24.29 29.00 -1.97
CA ALA A 1075 23.00 28.34 -1.83
C ALA A 1075 21.99 29.25 -1.08
N SER A 1076 20.71 29.20 -1.49
CA SER A 1076 19.66 29.96 -0.83
C SER A 1076 19.17 29.30 0.46
N SER A 1077 18.93 30.12 1.49
CA SER A 1077 18.26 29.73 2.75
C SER A 1077 16.84 30.30 2.79
N TYR A 1078 15.99 29.80 3.71
CA TYR A 1078 14.65 30.36 3.88
C TYR A 1078 14.08 30.23 5.29
N ALA A 1079 13.11 31.10 5.59
CA ALA A 1079 12.15 30.95 6.67
C ALA A 1079 10.73 30.77 6.09
N SER A 1080 9.89 29.98 6.76
CA SER A 1080 8.45 29.94 6.47
C SER A 1080 7.75 31.11 7.14
N GLY A 1081 6.81 31.75 6.44
CA GLY A 1081 5.88 32.73 7.01
C GLY A 1081 4.47 32.17 7.19
N PRO A 1082 3.49 33.02 7.56
CA PRO A 1082 2.10 32.62 7.69
C PRO A 1082 1.47 32.22 6.35
N THR A 1083 0.36 31.48 6.42
CA THR A 1083 -0.52 31.22 5.27
C THR A 1083 -1.50 32.38 5.10
N LEU A 1084 -1.67 32.83 3.85
CA LEU A 1084 -2.63 33.86 3.44
C LEU A 1084 -3.67 33.26 2.49
N SER A 1085 -4.86 33.82 2.45
CA SER A 1085 -5.77 33.61 1.31
C SER A 1085 -5.42 34.60 0.20
N TYR A 1086 -5.67 34.20 -1.06
CA TYR A 1086 -5.68 35.16 -2.18
C TYR A 1086 -6.98 36.00 -2.11
N PRO A 1087 -6.93 37.32 -2.39
CA PRO A 1087 -5.75 38.11 -2.75
C PRO A 1087 -4.78 38.35 -1.57
N ALA A 1088 -3.50 38.12 -1.80
CA ALA A 1088 -2.44 38.20 -0.80
C ALA A 1088 -1.63 39.49 -0.94
N GLU A 1089 -1.77 40.41 0.02
CA GLU A 1089 -0.99 41.66 0.07
C GLU A 1089 0.37 41.43 0.78
N LEU A 1090 1.46 41.63 0.05
CA LEU A 1090 2.84 41.45 0.53
C LEU A 1090 3.60 42.78 0.48
N LYS A 1091 4.55 42.92 1.40
CA LYS A 1091 5.47 44.06 1.47
C LYS A 1091 6.88 43.62 1.87
N LEU A 1092 7.89 44.22 1.26
CA LEU A 1092 9.30 44.00 1.56
C LEU A 1092 10.01 45.35 1.67
N THR A 1093 10.66 45.61 2.81
CA THR A 1093 11.45 46.84 3.03
C THR A 1093 12.93 46.53 3.15
N LYS A 1094 13.80 47.45 2.71
CA LYS A 1094 15.25 47.46 2.94
C LYS A 1094 15.67 48.77 3.61
N GLN A 1095 16.43 48.70 4.70
CA GLN A 1095 17.13 49.85 5.30
C GLN A 1095 18.52 49.41 5.74
N GLY A 1096 19.57 50.03 5.19
CA GLY A 1096 20.92 49.46 5.26
C GLY A 1096 20.91 48.02 4.74
N ASP A 1097 21.47 47.10 5.52
CA ASP A 1097 21.54 45.67 5.16
C ASP A 1097 20.35 44.86 5.70
N LEU A 1098 19.45 45.49 6.49
CA LEU A 1098 18.28 44.83 7.05
C LEU A 1098 17.12 44.83 6.05
N PHE A 1099 16.60 43.63 5.79
CA PHE A 1099 15.38 43.39 5.03
C PHE A 1099 14.26 42.93 5.96
N THR A 1100 13.04 43.43 5.74
CA THR A 1100 11.87 43.06 6.56
C THR A 1100 10.65 42.78 5.67
N ALA A 1101 10.10 41.58 5.82
CA ALA A 1101 8.90 41.14 5.13
C ALA A 1101 7.66 41.39 6.01
N TYR A 1102 6.58 41.87 5.39
CA TYR A 1102 5.29 42.07 6.02
C TYR A 1102 4.16 41.49 5.16
N VAL A 1103 3.13 40.98 5.83
CA VAL A 1103 1.87 40.55 5.22
C VAL A 1103 0.73 41.45 5.70
N ARG A 1104 -0.34 41.56 4.93
CA ARG A 1104 -1.57 42.19 5.42
C ARG A 1104 -2.49 41.13 6.02
N GLN A 1105 -2.83 41.29 7.29
CA GLN A 1105 -3.83 40.47 8.00
C GLN A 1105 -4.73 41.41 8.82
N ASP A 1106 -6.04 41.13 8.83
CA ASP A 1106 -7.07 41.99 9.45
C ASP A 1106 -6.99 43.47 9.02
N GLY A 1107 -6.57 43.70 7.78
CA GLY A 1107 -6.38 45.03 7.17
C GLY A 1107 -5.14 45.80 7.66
N GLN A 1108 -4.35 45.23 8.58
CA GLN A 1108 -3.10 45.81 9.12
C GLN A 1108 -1.86 45.12 8.54
N TRP A 1109 -0.76 45.87 8.42
CA TRP A 1109 0.55 45.29 8.09
C TRP A 1109 1.16 44.63 9.34
N GLN A 1110 1.46 43.33 9.25
CA GLN A 1110 2.13 42.56 10.29
C GLN A 1110 3.49 42.07 9.78
N GLN A 1111 4.53 42.15 10.61
CA GLN A 1111 5.87 41.66 10.24
C GLN A 1111 5.87 40.13 10.23
N ALA A 1112 6.28 39.55 9.10
CA ALA A 1112 6.35 38.11 8.91
C ALA A 1112 7.77 37.55 9.13
N ALA A 1113 8.80 38.26 8.69
CA ALA A 1113 10.20 37.84 8.84
C ALA A 1113 11.18 39.03 8.67
N GLN A 1114 12.44 38.85 9.07
CA GLN A 1114 13.53 39.78 8.78
C GLN A 1114 14.87 39.04 8.60
N VAL A 1115 15.80 39.60 7.83
CA VAL A 1115 17.15 39.07 7.61
C VAL A 1115 18.13 40.21 7.32
N GLU A 1116 19.38 40.06 7.70
CA GLU A 1116 20.47 40.97 7.29
C GLU A 1116 21.23 40.34 6.11
N VAL A 1117 21.37 41.09 5.00
CA VAL A 1117 22.14 40.71 3.81
C VAL A 1117 22.91 41.93 3.32
N ASP A 1118 24.23 41.88 3.42
CA ASP A 1118 25.15 42.85 2.80
C ASP A 1118 25.06 42.71 1.28
N MET A 1119 24.57 43.75 0.60
CA MET A 1119 24.35 43.79 -0.86
C MET A 1119 25.06 45.01 -1.44
N ASP A 1120 25.54 44.93 -2.68
CA ASP A 1120 26.01 46.15 -3.34
C ASP A 1120 24.85 47.15 -3.50
N ASN A 1121 25.00 48.32 -2.90
CA ASN A 1121 24.03 49.41 -2.93
C ASN A 1121 24.29 50.41 -4.08
N SER A 1122 25.28 50.13 -4.95
CA SER A 1122 25.61 50.94 -6.12
C SER A 1122 24.49 50.90 -7.17
N GLU A 1123 23.95 49.72 -7.45
CA GLU A 1123 22.90 49.49 -8.46
C GLU A 1123 22.08 48.22 -8.13
N LEU A 1124 20.96 48.38 -7.41
CA LEU A 1124 20.07 47.28 -7.01
C LEU A 1124 18.92 47.08 -8.01
N LEU A 1125 18.46 45.84 -8.20
CA LEU A 1125 17.21 45.53 -8.91
C LEU A 1125 16.10 45.17 -7.90
N GLY A 1126 15.02 45.96 -7.86
CA GLY A 1126 13.85 45.71 -7.00
C GLY A 1126 12.58 45.47 -7.82
N GLY A 1127 11.85 44.37 -7.54
CA GLY A 1127 10.69 44.01 -8.35
C GLY A 1127 9.95 42.72 -8.01
N LEU A 1128 9.21 42.21 -9.00
CA LEU A 1128 8.37 41.01 -8.90
C LEU A 1128 8.94 39.81 -9.63
N SER A 1129 9.04 38.69 -8.94
CA SER A 1129 9.56 37.41 -9.43
C SER A 1129 8.45 36.35 -9.51
N LEU A 1130 8.44 35.54 -10.57
CA LEU A 1130 7.56 34.38 -10.72
C LEU A 1130 8.37 33.10 -11.01
N PHE A 1131 8.17 32.06 -10.19
CA PHE A 1131 8.85 30.76 -10.25
C PHE A 1131 7.83 29.65 -10.48
N SER A 1132 8.11 28.70 -11.38
CA SER A 1132 7.23 27.56 -11.65
C SER A 1132 7.63 26.27 -10.96
N HIS A 1133 8.93 26.07 -10.67
CA HIS A 1133 9.50 24.81 -10.19
C HIS A 1133 9.32 23.57 -11.10
N SER A 1134 8.70 23.75 -12.28
CA SER A 1134 8.41 22.72 -13.27
C SER A 1134 8.85 23.21 -14.65
N SER A 1135 8.97 22.29 -15.62
CA SER A 1135 9.04 22.62 -17.04
C SER A 1135 7.71 23.17 -17.57
N GLU A 1136 6.59 22.86 -16.90
CA GLU A 1136 5.30 23.51 -17.11
C GLU A 1136 5.35 24.95 -16.58
N ALA A 1137 4.67 25.89 -17.26
CA ALA A 1137 4.66 27.29 -16.85
C ALA A 1137 3.52 27.59 -15.86
N THR A 1138 3.83 28.30 -14.78
CA THR A 1138 2.84 28.89 -13.86
C THR A 1138 2.47 30.30 -14.31
N GLY A 1139 1.32 30.80 -13.85
CA GLY A 1139 0.86 32.17 -14.08
C GLY A 1139 0.34 32.82 -12.80
N ALA A 1140 0.50 34.13 -12.69
CA ALA A 1140 -0.01 34.94 -11.58
C ALA A 1140 -0.68 36.21 -12.08
N VAL A 1141 -1.82 36.57 -11.48
CA VAL A 1141 -2.47 37.89 -11.66
C VAL A 1141 -2.18 38.71 -10.41
N LEU A 1142 -1.84 39.99 -10.60
CA LEU A 1142 -1.38 40.84 -9.51
C LEU A 1142 -1.60 42.33 -9.78
N THR A 1143 -1.67 43.14 -8.74
CA THR A 1143 -1.69 44.61 -8.87
C THR A 1143 -0.31 45.14 -9.22
N GLN A 1144 -0.25 46.21 -10.03
CA GLN A 1144 0.98 46.94 -10.33
C GLN A 1144 1.86 47.14 -9.07
N PRO A 1145 3.12 46.66 -9.08
CA PRO A 1145 4.01 46.81 -7.94
C PRO A 1145 4.35 48.29 -7.69
N VAL A 1146 4.41 48.66 -6.42
CA VAL A 1146 4.79 50.02 -5.99
C VAL A 1146 6.13 49.96 -5.26
N LEU A 1147 7.14 50.61 -5.83
CA LEU A 1147 8.44 50.88 -5.21
C LEU A 1147 8.46 52.33 -4.70
N VAL A 1148 8.76 52.51 -3.42
CA VAL A 1148 8.94 53.82 -2.77
C VAL A 1148 10.35 53.91 -2.19
N ARG A 1149 11.01 55.05 -2.37
CA ARG A 1149 12.28 55.43 -1.73
C ARG A 1149 11.99 56.56 -0.74
N GLN A 1150 12.28 56.34 0.55
CA GLN A 1150 12.01 57.26 1.67
C GLN A 1150 13.31 57.74 2.32
#